data_AF-A0A7L4P827-F1
#
_entry.id   AF-A0A7L4P827-F1
#
_cell.length_a   1.000
_cell.length_b   1.000
_cell.length_c   1.000
_cell.angle_alpha   90.00
_cell.angle_beta   90.00
_cell.angle_gamma   90.00
#
_symmetry.space_group_name_H-M   'P 1'
#
loop_
_entity.id
_entity.type
_entity.pdbx_description
1 polymer ?
#
loop_
_entity_poly.entity_id
_entity_poly.type
_entity_poly.pdbx_seq_one_letter_code
_entity_poly.pdbx_strand_id
1 'polypeptide(L)'
;MTSFSNSIRNIQSSMKSLKIKETEKIRISDKIIDLNVQKEILAKELPTLEEELSIWQTDIDKLEKNRQNSQELKLWEDEIKNIQLQIEKKKSQIEENSKNLKEKINNETSLEDEIKNLRHDIKKQIFDILRSNNLLEGYTKKELIILTEILKTVLEAHYKLQIGDFIELISNEGVNISLNYLDLINQVFGEKLVILPEIIPNFISDYLNDLKSGTILDPWPLNGFMSKSFLGILNKNLVTVNINSKILKNLINADSIAPEEINKDYDFIVGYPPNNQSTVIIEGSKKRISEDFVSINFIDIATKLKEDGEGIFLLEPEFLLDRNPKSTFSNLKNFGLYIKSIIEIPYTLVPGENDKILVILSKNHQEDLFIGSLSHDKDANKILKENLILRKPGKIPQNGFITTLDKFYTFKSFYAYIDSLKISKDLKLNTKPFSDIIETFNFYSDDSEIKEEPNSLFLPLDENLRVVFDEVKFDNSNYIQLVLNPNYCMAEYLARYLNDTLLGYKIRESINLGEYTAPVFDDLISNTQIYLPNLDAQVEVLRVDSIINEISARANTYREQLWKTPDEYKLIIEEIESLDNKYEFRFEQWVESLPYPLSSILWESFSSSKADLKVKYLLHFFEAFSEFNVIIMLSGLISDERFFNREFNRCTQFNPKFQNWFKNPSFGNWNYLGRCIAKNLQYILKKKHKRNQVLNIFGTYNAQFLEKLSSYDLYDILSEVSRYRNSWDAHGPVVSYAEYEKRYKILRNSISKLYTCIGNIFKDNLLIIPLESTFRDGIHSYNAKKFMGSRNRFITIELESITPMDSKDIYLMMENNRKPIKLLRLLKYYKNACYFYNSKVKDNDKNQFVSYHYKERPEILCPTFELDEFYSIFEKDCYYQN
;
A
#
# COMPACT_ATOMS: atom_id res chain seq x y z
N MET A 1 -15.29 -13.32 22.39
CA MET A 1 -14.37 -12.16 22.48
C MET A 1 -14.04 -11.73 23.91
N THR A 2 -15.00 -11.73 24.85
CA THR A 2 -14.75 -11.27 26.24
C THR A 2 -13.78 -12.14 27.07
N SER A 3 -13.69 -13.46 26.84
CA SER A 3 -12.74 -14.32 27.58
C SER A 3 -11.28 -14.12 27.15
N PHE A 4 -11.02 -13.92 25.85
CA PHE A 4 -9.67 -13.77 25.30
C PHE A 4 -9.00 -12.45 25.72
N SER A 5 -9.77 -11.35 25.77
CA SER A 5 -9.30 -10.05 26.26
C SER A 5 -8.88 -10.09 27.74
N ASN A 6 -9.53 -10.94 28.55
CA ASN A 6 -9.17 -11.12 29.96
C ASN A 6 -7.82 -11.83 30.14
N SER A 7 -7.51 -12.83 29.31
CA SER A 7 -6.21 -13.52 29.35
C SER A 7 -5.04 -12.57 29.09
N ILE A 8 -5.17 -11.67 28.11
CA ILE A 8 -4.12 -10.68 27.80
C ILE A 8 -3.95 -9.68 28.94
N ARG A 9 -5.05 -9.18 29.53
CA ARG A 9 -4.97 -8.28 30.70
C ARG A 9 -4.28 -8.94 31.88
N ASN A 10 -4.53 -10.23 32.12
CA ASN A 10 -3.86 -10.99 33.18
C ASN A 10 -2.35 -11.07 32.92
N ILE A 11 -1.93 -11.40 31.69
CA ILE A 11 -0.52 -11.45 31.29
C ILE A 11 0.15 -10.08 31.46
N GLN A 12 -0.51 -8.99 31.03
CA GLN A 12 0.00 -7.62 31.21
C GLN A 12 0.13 -7.24 32.70
N SER A 13 -0.83 -7.64 33.53
CA SER A 13 -0.77 -7.42 34.98
C SER A 13 0.40 -8.18 35.61
N SER A 14 0.61 -9.44 35.24
CA SER A 14 1.77 -10.23 35.67
C SER A 14 3.09 -9.61 35.21
N MET A 15 3.16 -9.10 33.97
CA MET A 15 4.33 -8.40 33.46
C MET A 15 4.63 -7.10 34.23
N LYS A 16 3.59 -6.36 34.65
CA LYS A 16 3.75 -5.19 35.51
C LYS A 16 4.30 -5.58 36.89
N SER A 17 3.79 -6.66 37.47
CA SER A 17 4.28 -7.20 38.75
C SER A 17 5.75 -7.63 38.65
N LEU A 18 6.14 -8.29 37.56
CA LEU A 18 7.52 -8.68 37.28
C LEU A 18 8.47 -7.47 37.28
N LYS A 19 8.14 -6.41 36.54
CA LYS A 19 8.96 -5.18 36.47
C LYS A 19 9.13 -4.51 37.84
N ILE A 20 8.07 -4.49 38.66
CA ILE A 20 8.12 -3.94 40.03
C ILE A 20 9.13 -4.73 40.87
N LYS A 21 9.07 -6.06 40.84
CA LYS A 21 9.99 -6.93 41.60
C LYS A 21 11.43 -6.85 41.11
N GLU A 22 11.65 -6.74 39.80
CA GLU A 22 13.00 -6.52 39.24
C GLU A 22 13.60 -5.20 39.73
N THR A 23 12.80 -4.13 39.78
CA THR A 23 13.23 -2.82 40.32
C THR A 23 13.51 -2.91 41.83
N GLU A 24 12.68 -3.64 42.57
CA GLU A 24 12.89 -3.88 44.00
C GLU A 24 14.17 -4.66 44.27
N LYS A 25 14.46 -5.69 43.46
CA LYS A 25 15.70 -6.46 43.53
C LYS A 25 16.91 -5.55 43.36
N ILE A 26 16.96 -4.74 42.30
CA ILE A 26 18.07 -3.78 42.06
C ILE A 26 18.30 -2.90 43.30
N ARG A 27 17.22 -2.37 43.89
CA ARG A 27 17.31 -1.53 45.09
C ARG A 27 17.85 -2.28 46.31
N ILE A 28 17.60 -3.59 46.42
CA ILE A 28 18.16 -4.42 47.49
C ILE A 28 19.63 -4.72 47.21
N SER A 29 20.00 -5.05 45.97
CA SER A 29 21.39 -5.26 45.55
C SER A 29 22.25 -4.02 45.85
N ASP A 30 21.75 -2.82 45.53
CA ASP A 30 22.44 -1.56 45.85
C ASP A 30 22.68 -1.39 47.35
N LYS A 31 21.67 -1.71 48.17
CA LYS A 31 21.81 -1.66 49.65
C LYS A 31 22.80 -2.69 50.19
N ILE A 32 22.87 -3.87 49.58
CA ILE A 32 23.85 -4.90 49.94
C ILE A 32 25.26 -4.40 49.66
N ILE A 33 25.46 -3.75 48.51
CA ILE A 33 26.74 -3.11 48.15
C ILE A 33 27.09 -2.02 49.17
N ASP A 34 26.17 -1.11 49.49
CA ASP A 34 26.39 -0.03 50.46
C ASP A 34 26.77 -0.56 51.86
N LEU A 35 26.05 -1.57 52.36
CA LEU A 35 26.32 -2.20 53.66
C LEU A 35 27.68 -2.90 53.68
N ASN A 36 28.07 -3.54 52.57
CA ASN A 36 29.41 -4.14 52.44
C ASN A 36 30.50 -3.08 52.47
N VAL A 37 30.35 -1.98 51.72
CA VAL A 37 31.30 -0.87 51.71
C VAL A 37 31.45 -0.25 53.10
N GLN A 38 30.33 0.02 53.80
CA GLN A 38 30.36 0.54 55.17
C GLN A 38 31.08 -0.40 56.14
N LYS A 39 30.80 -1.71 56.03
CA LYS A 39 31.46 -2.73 56.84
C LYS A 39 32.98 -2.78 56.57
N GLU A 40 33.41 -2.68 55.31
CA GLU A 40 34.83 -2.66 54.96
C GLU A 40 35.55 -1.41 55.49
N ILE A 41 34.90 -0.24 55.43
CA ILE A 41 35.44 1.01 55.99
C ILE A 41 35.63 0.86 57.50
N LEU A 42 34.60 0.44 58.22
CA LEU A 42 34.67 0.25 59.67
C LEU A 42 35.72 -0.80 60.07
N ALA A 43 35.85 -1.88 59.30
CA ALA A 43 36.85 -2.92 59.52
C ALA A 43 38.30 -2.44 59.31
N LYS A 44 38.52 -1.42 58.46
CA LYS A 44 39.83 -0.79 58.27
C LYS A 44 40.19 0.23 59.35
N GLU A 45 39.20 0.90 59.94
CA GLU A 45 39.41 1.91 60.99
C GLU A 45 39.61 1.29 62.38
N LEU A 46 39.11 0.07 62.60
CA LEU A 46 39.18 -0.62 63.89
C LEU A 46 40.63 -0.92 64.33
N PRO A 47 41.52 -1.48 63.47
CA PRO A 47 42.91 -1.73 63.85
C PRO A 47 43.65 -0.45 64.24
N THR A 48 43.38 0.68 63.56
CA THR A 48 44.01 1.97 63.87
C THR A 48 43.63 2.47 65.25
N LEU A 49 42.35 2.35 65.63
CA LEU A 49 41.89 2.73 66.98
C LEU A 49 42.40 1.77 68.06
N GLU A 50 42.50 0.47 67.74
CA GLU A 50 43.07 -0.53 68.66
C GLU A 50 44.57 -0.30 68.89
N GLU A 51 45.31 0.09 67.85
CA GLU A 51 46.71 0.52 67.96
C GLU A 51 46.85 1.81 68.76
N GLU A 52 46.00 2.81 68.50
CA GLU A 52 45.94 4.06 69.25
C GLU A 52 45.68 3.78 70.74
N LEU A 53 44.67 2.97 71.07
CA LEU A 53 44.38 2.55 72.45
C LEU A 53 45.59 1.90 73.12
N SER A 54 46.30 1.02 72.41
CA SER A 54 47.51 0.35 72.93
C SER A 54 48.62 1.34 73.25
N ILE A 55 48.80 2.39 72.42
CA ILE A 55 49.79 3.44 72.65
C ILE A 55 49.42 4.23 73.92
N TRP A 56 48.17 4.70 74.02
CA TRP A 56 47.69 5.46 75.17
C TRP A 56 47.78 4.66 76.48
N GLN A 57 47.44 3.37 76.47
CA GLN A 57 47.60 2.47 77.62
C GLN A 57 49.06 2.26 78.01
N THR A 58 49.96 2.16 77.05
CA THR A 58 51.40 2.01 77.32
C THR A 58 51.99 3.29 77.93
N ASP A 59 51.51 4.46 77.50
CA ASP A 59 52.02 5.74 77.95
C ASP A 59 51.41 6.17 79.30
N ILE A 60 50.16 5.81 79.62
CA ILE A 60 49.59 6.02 80.97
C ILE A 60 50.31 5.17 82.03
N ASP A 61 50.67 3.93 81.70
CA ASP A 61 51.49 3.04 82.55
C ASP A 61 52.87 3.64 82.88
N LYS A 62 53.43 4.45 81.98
CA LYS A 62 54.68 5.18 82.22
C LYS A 62 54.45 6.40 83.10
N LEU A 63 53.33 7.11 82.94
CA LEU A 63 52.97 8.29 83.73
C LEU A 63 52.63 7.95 85.19
N GLU A 64 51.90 6.86 85.44
CA GLU A 64 51.58 6.38 86.80
C GLU A 64 52.83 6.10 87.64
N LYS A 65 53.90 5.59 87.00
CA LYS A 65 55.19 5.33 87.64
C LYS A 65 55.92 6.60 88.08
N ASN A 66 55.61 7.77 87.48
CA ASN A 66 56.31 9.04 87.72
C ASN A 66 55.60 9.99 88.72
N ARG A 67 54.42 9.66 89.27
CA ARG A 67 53.75 10.33 90.42
C ARG A 67 53.77 11.88 90.45
N GLN A 68 53.67 12.58 89.32
CA GLN A 68 53.80 14.06 89.33
C GLN A 68 52.64 14.91 88.81
N ASN A 69 51.51 14.38 88.33
CA ASN A 69 50.35 15.25 88.05
C ASN A 69 49.00 14.49 88.02
N SER A 70 48.17 14.66 89.05
CA SER A 70 46.89 13.93 89.18
C SER A 70 45.80 14.41 88.20
N GLN A 71 45.90 15.65 87.70
CA GLN A 71 44.96 16.17 86.70
C GLN A 71 45.22 15.62 85.30
N GLU A 72 46.48 15.40 84.94
CA GLU A 72 46.90 14.90 83.63
C GLU A 72 46.56 13.40 83.47
N LEU A 73 46.79 12.61 84.52
CA LEU A 73 46.31 11.23 84.62
C LEU A 73 44.81 11.11 84.33
N LYS A 74 43.99 11.97 84.93
CA LYS A 74 42.54 11.94 84.73
C LYS A 74 42.13 12.27 83.28
N LEU A 75 42.80 13.23 82.65
CA LEU A 75 42.59 13.58 81.23
C LEU A 75 42.89 12.39 80.30
N TRP A 76 43.95 11.64 80.59
CA TRP A 76 44.35 10.47 79.82
C TRP A 76 43.43 9.26 80.06
N GLU A 77 42.99 9.05 81.29
CA GLU A 77 41.95 8.06 81.62
C GLU A 77 40.66 8.36 80.84
N ASP A 78 40.26 9.64 80.77
CA ASP A 78 39.09 10.08 80.00
C ASP A 78 39.26 9.83 78.49
N GLU A 79 40.46 10.04 77.92
CA GLU A 79 40.75 9.78 76.50
C GLU A 79 40.80 8.28 76.16
N ILE A 80 41.43 7.46 77.02
CA ILE A 80 41.40 5.99 76.89
C ILE A 80 39.96 5.50 76.90
N LYS A 81 39.14 6.02 77.82
CA LYS A 81 37.72 5.68 77.91
C LYS A 81 36.95 6.13 76.66
N ASN A 82 37.29 7.28 76.08
CA ASN A 82 36.72 7.77 74.83
C ASN A 82 37.08 6.84 73.65
N ILE A 83 38.35 6.46 73.50
CA ILE A 83 38.80 5.53 72.44
C ILE A 83 38.15 4.16 72.60
N GLN A 84 38.09 3.62 73.83
CA GLN A 84 37.38 2.37 74.13
C GLN A 84 35.90 2.45 73.74
N LEU A 85 35.23 3.56 74.05
CA LEU A 85 33.83 3.79 73.65
C LEU A 85 33.68 3.84 72.13
N GLN A 86 34.64 4.43 71.40
CA GLN A 86 34.63 4.44 69.94
C GLN A 86 34.84 3.05 69.34
N ILE A 87 35.76 2.24 69.89
CA ILE A 87 35.99 0.85 69.47
C ILE A 87 34.73 0.02 69.67
N GLU A 88 34.13 0.06 70.86
CA GLU A 88 32.87 -0.64 71.16
C GLU A 88 31.74 -0.21 70.22
N LYS A 89 31.61 1.10 69.96
CA LYS A 89 30.63 1.64 69.02
C LYS A 89 30.85 1.11 67.60
N LYS A 90 32.08 1.08 67.11
CA LYS A 90 32.39 0.55 65.76
C LYS A 90 32.20 -0.96 65.66
N LYS A 91 32.58 -1.73 66.70
CA LYS A 91 32.30 -3.18 66.77
C LYS A 91 30.80 -3.47 66.71
N SER A 92 30.02 -2.73 67.50
CA SER A 92 28.55 -2.79 67.49
C SER A 92 27.98 -2.46 66.10
N GLN A 93 28.47 -1.42 65.43
CA GLN A 93 28.06 -1.06 64.06
C GLN A 93 28.43 -2.13 63.01
N ILE A 94 29.60 -2.76 63.11
CA ILE A 94 30.00 -3.87 62.23
C ILE A 94 29.08 -5.08 62.40
N GLU A 95 28.71 -5.40 63.64
CA GLU A 95 27.79 -6.50 63.94
C GLU A 95 26.38 -6.21 63.43
N GLU A 96 25.87 -5.00 63.65
CA GLU A 96 24.58 -4.53 63.12
C GLU A 96 24.55 -4.57 61.58
N ASN A 97 25.59 -4.04 60.92
CA ASN A 97 25.72 -4.09 59.46
C ASN A 97 25.79 -5.52 58.94
N SER A 98 26.46 -6.43 59.65
CA SER A 98 26.54 -7.85 59.27
C SER A 98 25.19 -8.56 59.37
N LYS A 99 24.39 -8.23 60.40
CA LYS A 99 23.03 -8.73 60.55
C LYS A 99 22.10 -8.21 59.46
N ASN A 100 22.15 -6.90 59.19
CA ASN A 100 21.38 -6.25 58.13
C ASN A 100 21.73 -6.80 56.75
N LEU A 101 23.03 -7.02 56.48
CA LEU A 101 23.51 -7.61 55.23
C LEU A 101 22.92 -9.01 55.01
N LYS A 102 22.97 -9.87 56.04
CA LYS A 102 22.42 -11.23 55.96
C LYS A 102 20.90 -11.22 55.69
N GLU A 103 20.17 -10.31 56.31
CA GLU A 103 18.74 -10.12 56.03
C GLU A 103 18.49 -9.68 54.59
N LYS A 104 19.26 -8.71 54.07
CA LYS A 104 19.09 -8.22 52.70
C LYS A 104 19.45 -9.27 51.65
N ILE A 105 20.51 -10.06 51.86
CA ILE A 105 20.86 -11.19 50.99
C ILE A 105 19.71 -12.22 50.95
N ASN A 106 19.15 -12.59 52.10
CA ASN A 106 18.01 -13.52 52.12
C ASN A 106 16.78 -12.96 51.37
N ASN A 107 16.50 -11.67 51.53
CA ASN A 107 15.41 -11.01 50.81
C ASN A 107 15.67 -10.98 49.29
N GLU A 108 16.90 -10.71 48.87
CA GLU A 108 17.30 -10.74 47.47
C GLU A 108 17.08 -12.14 46.87
N THR A 109 17.54 -13.20 47.53
CA THR A 109 17.33 -14.59 47.09
C THR A 109 15.85 -14.94 46.97
N SER A 110 15.02 -14.55 47.96
CA SER A 110 13.57 -14.77 47.90
C SER A 110 12.92 -14.04 46.72
N LEU A 111 13.34 -12.80 46.46
CA LEU A 111 12.87 -12.01 45.32
C LEU A 111 13.30 -12.61 43.98
N GLU A 112 14.51 -13.17 43.89
CA GLU A 112 14.98 -13.89 42.71
C GLU A 112 14.09 -15.07 42.36
N ASP A 113 13.71 -15.88 43.35
CA ASP A 113 12.81 -17.02 43.16
C ASP A 113 11.41 -16.57 42.70
N GLU A 114 10.87 -15.50 43.27
CA GLU A 114 9.58 -14.93 42.86
C GLU A 114 9.62 -14.40 41.42
N ILE A 115 10.69 -13.68 41.03
CA ILE A 115 10.91 -13.20 39.67
C ILE A 115 10.98 -14.38 38.69
N LYS A 116 11.70 -15.45 39.05
CA LYS A 116 11.84 -16.66 38.24
C LYS A 116 10.49 -17.35 38.03
N ASN A 117 9.69 -17.48 39.08
CA ASN A 117 8.36 -18.08 39.01
C ASN A 117 7.40 -17.25 38.14
N LEU A 118 7.39 -15.92 38.30
CA LEU A 118 6.57 -15.04 37.47
C LEU A 118 6.94 -15.12 35.98
N ARG A 119 8.24 -15.15 35.67
CA ARG A 119 8.70 -15.35 34.28
C ARG A 119 8.21 -16.68 33.72
N HIS A 120 8.30 -17.75 34.50
CA HIS A 120 7.80 -19.07 34.09
C HIS A 120 6.29 -19.05 33.81
N ASP A 121 5.50 -18.45 34.70
CA ASP A 121 4.04 -18.37 34.56
C ASP A 121 3.61 -17.53 33.36
N ILE A 122 4.25 -16.39 33.13
CA ILE A 122 4.00 -15.55 31.94
C ILE A 122 4.36 -16.32 30.67
N LYS A 123 5.54 -16.95 30.63
CA LYS A 123 6.00 -17.77 29.51
C LYS A 123 4.95 -18.84 29.16
N LYS A 124 4.50 -19.59 30.17
CA LYS A 124 3.52 -20.67 30.00
C LYS A 124 2.18 -20.17 29.46
N GLN A 125 1.63 -19.11 30.05
CA GLN A 125 0.36 -18.53 29.62
C GLN A 125 0.40 -18.06 28.15
N ILE A 126 1.49 -17.43 27.73
CA ILE A 126 1.63 -16.99 26.34
C ILE A 126 1.74 -18.20 25.40
N PHE A 127 2.51 -19.24 25.75
CA PHE A 127 2.61 -20.43 24.90
C PHE A 127 1.29 -21.18 24.76
N ASP A 128 0.49 -21.27 25.82
CA ASP A 128 -0.82 -21.90 25.77
C ASP A 128 -1.76 -21.14 24.79
N ILE A 129 -1.63 -19.82 24.69
CA ILE A 129 -2.33 -19.00 23.69
C ILE A 129 -1.78 -19.28 22.29
N LEU A 130 -0.45 -19.21 22.12
CA LEU A 130 0.23 -19.31 20.82
C LEU A 130 0.10 -20.69 20.16
N ARG A 131 -0.11 -21.76 20.94
CA ARG A 131 -0.33 -23.13 20.44
C ARG A 131 -1.70 -23.34 19.78
N SER A 132 -2.64 -22.41 19.93
CA SER A 132 -3.97 -22.56 19.32
C SER A 132 -3.87 -22.52 17.78
N ASN A 133 -4.45 -23.51 17.10
CA ASN A 133 -4.29 -23.70 15.65
C ASN A 133 -4.79 -22.51 14.80
N ASN A 134 -5.64 -21.63 15.34
CA ASN A 134 -6.23 -20.48 14.64
C ASN A 134 -6.01 -19.16 15.41
N LEU A 135 -4.76 -18.73 15.58
CA LEU A 135 -4.40 -17.48 16.27
C LEU A 135 -5.16 -16.24 15.76
N LEU A 136 -5.42 -16.17 14.45
CA LEU A 136 -6.06 -15.02 13.80
C LEU A 136 -7.58 -15.00 13.93
N GLU A 137 -8.22 -16.12 14.25
CA GLU A 137 -9.68 -16.15 14.50
C GLU A 137 -10.02 -15.73 15.94
N GLY A 138 -9.07 -15.90 16.86
CA GLY A 138 -9.25 -15.61 18.29
C GLY A 138 -8.68 -14.27 18.76
N TYR A 139 -7.67 -13.74 18.08
CA TYR A 139 -6.90 -12.57 18.52
C TYR A 139 -6.64 -11.58 17.38
N THR A 140 -6.67 -10.30 17.72
CA THR A 140 -6.30 -9.22 16.79
C THR A 140 -4.80 -9.18 16.54
N LYS A 141 -4.38 -8.63 15.40
CA LYS A 141 -2.95 -8.41 15.07
C LYS A 141 -2.21 -7.70 16.22
N LYS A 142 -2.82 -6.66 16.82
CA LYS A 142 -2.24 -5.88 17.91
C LYS A 142 -2.05 -6.71 19.20
N GLU A 143 -3.03 -7.56 19.53
CA GLU A 143 -2.92 -8.45 20.68
C GLU A 143 -1.79 -9.45 20.53
N LEU A 144 -1.61 -10.01 19.33
CA LEU A 144 -0.50 -10.90 19.02
C LEU A 144 0.86 -10.18 19.06
N ILE A 145 0.94 -8.91 18.63
CA ILE A 145 2.16 -8.07 18.81
C ILE A 145 2.51 -7.96 20.29
N ILE A 146 1.54 -7.55 21.12
CA ILE A 146 1.74 -7.37 22.57
C ILE A 146 2.21 -8.68 23.22
N LEU A 147 1.56 -9.80 22.90
CA LEU A 147 1.95 -11.11 23.43
C LEU A 147 3.38 -11.49 23.02
N THR A 148 3.74 -11.20 21.77
CA THR A 148 5.08 -11.50 21.22
C THR A 148 6.15 -10.59 21.84
N GLU A 149 5.87 -9.31 22.07
CA GLU A 149 6.75 -8.38 22.79
C GLU A 149 6.98 -8.80 24.25
N ILE A 150 5.92 -9.20 24.94
CA ILE A 150 6.02 -9.69 26.33
C ILE A 150 6.84 -10.98 26.36
N LEU A 151 6.56 -11.93 25.45
CA LEU A 151 7.30 -13.18 25.37
C LEU A 151 8.78 -12.94 25.09
N LYS A 152 9.11 -12.06 24.13
CA LYS A 152 10.49 -11.65 23.86
C LYS A 152 11.16 -11.11 25.12
N THR A 153 10.53 -10.17 25.81
CA THR A 153 11.08 -9.57 27.03
C THR A 153 11.34 -10.61 28.13
N VAL A 154 10.43 -11.57 28.30
CA VAL A 154 10.57 -12.65 29.30
C VAL A 154 11.72 -13.59 28.95
N LEU A 155 11.95 -13.85 27.66
CA LEU A 155 13.04 -14.71 27.18
C LEU A 155 14.40 -13.99 27.15
N GLU A 156 14.46 -12.68 26.93
CA GLU A 156 15.68 -11.84 26.88
C GLU A 156 16.35 -11.57 28.24
N ALA A 157 15.81 -12.17 29.31
CA ALA A 157 16.25 -12.03 30.70
C ALA A 157 17.77 -11.97 30.97
N HIS A 158 18.60 -12.62 30.14
CA HIS A 158 20.03 -12.78 30.36
C HIS A 158 20.92 -12.51 29.13
N TYR A 159 20.33 -12.32 27.94
CA TYR A 159 21.05 -12.04 26.70
C TYR A 159 20.11 -11.44 25.65
N LYS A 160 20.66 -10.69 24.70
CA LYS A 160 19.90 -10.14 23.57
C LYS A 160 19.49 -11.28 22.64
N LEU A 161 18.19 -11.54 22.54
CA LEU A 161 17.64 -12.63 21.75
C LEU A 161 17.58 -12.20 20.29
N GLN A 162 18.22 -12.96 19.39
CA GLN A 162 18.09 -12.74 17.95
C GLN A 162 16.78 -13.36 17.45
N ILE A 163 16.26 -12.88 16.32
CA ILE A 163 14.99 -13.38 15.76
C ILE A 163 15.03 -14.90 15.49
N GLY A 164 16.19 -15.41 15.09
CA GLY A 164 16.38 -16.82 14.79
C GLY A 164 16.24 -17.72 16.02
N ASP A 165 16.86 -17.32 17.13
CA ASP A 165 16.77 -18.04 18.41
C ASP A 165 15.35 -17.98 18.97
N PHE A 166 14.65 -16.85 18.80
CA PHE A 166 13.24 -16.72 19.20
C PHE A 166 12.33 -17.67 18.44
N ILE A 167 12.45 -17.72 17.10
CA ILE A 167 11.69 -18.62 16.23
C ILE A 167 11.95 -20.09 16.61
N GLU A 168 13.20 -20.45 16.89
CA GLU A 168 13.56 -21.79 17.33
C GLU A 168 12.88 -22.14 18.66
N LEU A 169 12.97 -21.25 19.66
CA LEU A 169 12.37 -21.47 20.97
C LEU A 169 10.85 -21.68 20.89
N ILE A 170 10.14 -20.82 20.14
CA ILE A 170 8.68 -20.95 20.02
C ILE A 170 8.28 -22.19 19.20
N SER A 171 9.07 -22.56 18.19
CA SER A 171 8.83 -23.77 17.39
C SER A 171 9.03 -25.03 18.24
N ASN A 172 10.09 -25.08 19.06
CA ASN A 172 10.35 -26.20 19.97
C ASN A 172 9.27 -26.35 21.05
N GLU A 173 8.60 -25.25 21.40
CA GLU A 173 7.45 -25.22 22.28
C GLU A 173 6.13 -25.58 21.57
N GLY A 174 6.17 -25.94 20.28
CA GLY A 174 5.00 -26.43 19.52
C GLY A 174 4.10 -25.35 18.94
N VAL A 175 4.57 -24.10 18.82
CA VAL A 175 3.82 -23.01 18.17
C VAL A 175 3.86 -23.17 16.65
N ASN A 176 2.69 -23.14 15.99
CA ASN A 176 2.63 -23.14 14.53
C ASN A 176 2.95 -21.74 13.97
N ILE A 177 4.07 -21.62 13.27
CA ILE A 177 4.55 -20.34 12.75
C ILE A 177 3.98 -20.11 11.33
N SER A 178 2.89 -19.36 11.26
CA SER A 178 2.29 -18.91 9.98
C SER A 178 2.99 -17.67 9.41
N LEU A 179 2.80 -17.40 8.10
CA LEU A 179 3.31 -16.18 7.45
C LEU A 179 2.86 -14.90 8.15
N ASN A 180 1.60 -14.85 8.57
CA ASN A 180 1.03 -13.71 9.28
C ASN A 180 1.69 -13.52 10.66
N TYR A 181 2.06 -14.61 11.34
CA TYR A 181 2.77 -14.51 12.61
C TYR A 181 4.24 -14.10 12.44
N LEU A 182 4.87 -14.43 11.32
CA LEU A 182 6.23 -13.95 11.02
C LEU A 182 6.29 -12.46 10.71
N ASP A 183 5.29 -11.93 9.99
CA ASP A 183 5.17 -10.48 9.79
C ASP A 183 5.06 -9.74 11.14
N LEU A 184 4.33 -10.35 12.09
CA LEU A 184 4.24 -9.88 13.47
C LEU A 184 5.59 -9.93 14.19
N ILE A 185 6.31 -11.05 14.09
CA ILE A 185 7.64 -11.20 14.69
C ILE A 185 8.63 -10.18 14.10
N ASN A 186 8.63 -9.95 12.78
CA ASN A 186 9.45 -8.91 12.13
C ASN A 186 9.19 -7.52 12.74
N GLN A 187 7.93 -7.19 13.03
CA GLN A 187 7.57 -5.92 13.67
C GLN A 187 8.13 -5.80 15.10
N VAL A 188 8.11 -6.89 15.88
CA VAL A 188 8.63 -6.91 17.26
C VAL A 188 10.16 -6.85 17.32
N PHE A 189 10.84 -7.47 16.37
CA PHE A 189 12.31 -7.53 16.35
C PHE A 189 12.95 -6.37 15.58
N GLY A 190 12.21 -5.71 14.68
CA GLY A 190 12.77 -4.68 13.79
C GLY A 190 13.71 -5.23 12.74
N GLU A 191 13.79 -6.56 12.59
CA GLU A 191 14.59 -7.27 11.59
C GLU A 191 13.70 -7.64 10.39
N LYS A 192 14.31 -7.72 9.20
CA LYS A 192 13.60 -8.07 7.96
C LYS A 192 13.85 -9.53 7.61
N LEU A 193 13.12 -10.47 8.20
CA LEU A 193 13.01 -11.79 7.58
C LEU A 193 12.38 -11.61 6.21
N VAL A 194 12.99 -12.22 5.19
CA VAL A 194 12.37 -12.35 3.89
C VAL A 194 11.22 -13.35 4.03
N ILE A 195 10.00 -12.84 3.93
CA ILE A 195 8.75 -13.63 3.97
C ILE A 195 8.18 -13.65 2.56
N LEU A 196 8.15 -14.83 1.96
CA LEU A 196 7.51 -15.04 0.67
C LEU A 196 6.04 -15.42 0.88
N PRO A 197 5.08 -14.71 0.26
CA PRO A 197 3.67 -15.09 0.31
C PRO A 197 3.46 -16.48 -0.28
N GLU A 198 2.61 -17.29 0.36
CA GLU A 198 2.32 -18.70 -0.01
C GLU A 198 1.92 -18.90 -1.48
N ILE A 199 1.34 -17.87 -2.11
CA ILE A 199 0.93 -17.93 -3.51
C ILE A 199 2.08 -18.23 -4.47
N ILE A 200 3.29 -17.72 -4.18
CA ILE A 200 4.48 -17.89 -5.01
C ILE A 200 5.03 -19.32 -4.91
N PRO A 201 5.41 -19.84 -3.72
CA PRO A 201 5.94 -21.18 -3.63
C PRO A 201 4.88 -22.25 -3.96
N ASN A 202 3.57 -21.99 -3.75
CA ASN A 202 2.52 -22.90 -4.19
C ASN A 202 2.43 -22.95 -5.72
N PHE A 203 2.46 -21.80 -6.42
CA PHE A 203 2.47 -21.78 -7.88
C PHE A 203 3.69 -22.51 -8.45
N ILE A 204 4.88 -22.29 -7.88
CA ILE A 204 6.12 -22.98 -8.29
C ILE A 204 6.00 -24.49 -8.02
N SER A 205 5.51 -24.88 -6.84
CA SER A 205 5.32 -26.29 -6.47
C SER A 205 4.34 -27.00 -7.41
N ASP A 206 3.21 -26.35 -7.72
CA ASP A 206 2.21 -26.86 -8.66
C ASP A 206 2.75 -26.97 -10.09
N TYR A 207 3.57 -26.02 -10.53
CA TYR A 207 4.25 -26.07 -11.82
C TYR A 207 5.24 -27.23 -11.88
N LEU A 208 6.09 -27.36 -10.84
CA LEU A 208 7.07 -28.44 -10.76
C LEU A 208 6.39 -29.81 -10.69
N ASN A 209 5.28 -29.96 -9.97
CA ASN A 209 4.51 -31.21 -9.87
C ASN A 209 4.13 -31.81 -11.23
N ASP A 210 3.84 -30.97 -12.22
CA ASP A 210 3.48 -31.40 -13.58
C ASP A 210 4.69 -31.73 -14.46
N LEU A 211 5.92 -31.41 -14.00
CA LEU A 211 7.16 -31.73 -14.68
C LEU A 211 7.73 -33.09 -14.25
N LYS A 212 8.65 -33.62 -15.07
CA LYS A 212 9.34 -34.89 -14.84
C LYS A 212 9.97 -35.00 -13.45
N SER A 213 10.17 -36.24 -12.98
CA SER A 213 10.92 -36.53 -11.75
C SER A 213 12.34 -36.00 -11.84
N GLY A 214 12.90 -35.54 -10.71
CA GLY A 214 14.26 -34.99 -10.70
C GLY A 214 14.70 -34.45 -9.35
N THR A 215 15.94 -33.96 -9.29
CA THR A 215 16.47 -33.26 -8.13
C THR A 215 16.16 -31.76 -8.19
N ILE A 216 15.62 -31.21 -7.10
CA ILE A 216 15.42 -29.78 -6.91
C ILE A 216 16.56 -29.26 -6.04
N LEU A 217 17.27 -28.23 -6.50
CA LEU A 217 18.19 -27.45 -5.67
C LEU A 217 17.52 -26.14 -5.24
N ASP A 218 17.50 -25.90 -3.93
CA ASP A 218 17.28 -24.57 -3.37
C ASP A 218 18.64 -24.05 -2.83
N PRO A 219 19.36 -23.20 -3.60
CA PRO A 219 20.68 -22.70 -3.24
C PRO A 219 20.61 -21.63 -2.14
N TRP A 220 19.44 -20.99 -1.99
CA TRP A 220 19.22 -19.91 -1.03
C TRP A 220 17.90 -20.16 -0.32
N PRO A 221 17.83 -21.19 0.55
CA PRO A 221 16.57 -21.54 1.18
C PRO A 221 16.11 -20.47 2.17
N LEU A 222 16.96 -19.48 2.51
CA LEU A 222 16.70 -18.35 3.40
C LEU A 222 16.17 -18.82 4.76
N ASN A 223 14.85 -18.76 4.96
CA ASN A 223 14.14 -19.20 6.16
C ASN A 223 13.38 -20.52 5.98
N GLY A 224 13.49 -21.15 4.81
CA GLY A 224 12.89 -22.43 4.47
C GLY A 224 11.47 -22.38 3.88
N PHE A 225 10.88 -21.21 3.64
CA PHE A 225 9.49 -21.14 3.15
C PHE A 225 9.32 -21.74 1.76
N MET A 226 10.22 -21.40 0.84
CA MET A 226 10.18 -21.91 -0.53
C MET A 226 10.39 -23.43 -0.55
N SER A 227 11.48 -23.88 0.06
CA SER A 227 11.80 -25.30 0.26
C SER A 227 10.69 -26.11 0.95
N LYS A 228 9.99 -25.56 1.96
CA LYS A 228 8.90 -26.27 2.66
C LYS A 228 7.76 -26.66 1.73
N SER A 229 7.39 -25.78 0.77
CA SER A 229 6.36 -26.09 -0.23
C SER A 229 6.76 -27.19 -1.20
N PHE A 230 8.04 -27.57 -1.25
CA PHE A 230 8.56 -28.60 -2.15
C PHE A 230 8.69 -29.99 -1.50
N LEU A 231 8.65 -30.08 -0.16
CA LEU A 231 8.74 -31.35 0.58
C LEU A 231 7.61 -32.35 0.26
N GLY A 232 6.47 -31.86 -0.25
CA GLY A 232 5.33 -32.68 -0.64
C GLY A 232 5.26 -33.03 -2.13
N ILE A 233 6.23 -32.59 -2.95
CA ILE A 233 6.20 -32.85 -4.39
C ILE A 233 6.56 -34.31 -4.65
N LEU A 234 5.63 -35.05 -5.28
CA LEU A 234 5.85 -36.45 -5.63
C LEU A 234 7.01 -36.59 -6.63
N ASN A 235 7.84 -37.62 -6.42
CA ASN A 235 8.94 -38.01 -7.30
C ASN A 235 10.03 -36.95 -7.50
N LYS A 236 10.25 -36.05 -6.53
CA LYS A 236 11.38 -35.11 -6.55
C LYS A 236 12.17 -35.14 -5.25
N ASN A 237 13.48 -35.03 -5.36
CA ASN A 237 14.40 -34.99 -4.22
C ASN A 237 14.87 -33.56 -4.00
N LEU A 238 14.52 -32.97 -2.86
CA LEU A 238 14.93 -31.62 -2.49
C LEU A 238 16.33 -31.64 -1.86
N VAL A 239 17.22 -30.83 -2.43
CA VAL A 239 18.56 -30.55 -1.92
C VAL A 239 18.62 -29.07 -1.57
N THR A 240 19.07 -28.75 -0.36
CA THR A 240 19.26 -27.37 0.09
C THR A 240 20.73 -27.10 0.34
N VAL A 241 21.18 -25.85 0.16
CA VAL A 241 22.54 -25.47 0.56
C VAL A 241 22.51 -25.03 2.02
N ASN A 242 23.45 -25.57 2.80
CA ASN A 242 23.54 -25.42 4.25
C ASN A 242 23.81 -23.95 4.62
N ILE A 243 22.73 -23.20 4.84
CA ILE A 243 22.78 -21.93 5.54
C ILE A 243 22.82 -22.28 7.03
N ASN A 244 23.67 -21.63 7.82
CA ASN A 244 23.76 -21.73 9.29
C ASN A 244 22.46 -21.34 10.05
N SER A 245 21.30 -21.48 9.42
CA SER A 245 19.96 -21.25 9.92
C SER A 245 19.47 -22.50 10.64
N LYS A 246 19.51 -22.50 11.98
CA LYS A 246 18.85 -23.53 12.80
C LYS A 246 17.35 -23.62 12.53
N ILE A 247 16.73 -22.50 12.12
CA ILE A 247 15.33 -22.42 11.66
C ILE A 247 15.07 -23.39 10.49
N LEU A 248 15.99 -23.44 9.53
CA LEU A 248 15.88 -24.31 8.35
C LEU A 248 15.89 -25.80 8.72
N LYS A 249 16.78 -26.20 9.62
CA LYS A 249 16.91 -27.60 10.08
C LYS A 249 15.66 -28.11 10.79
N ASN A 250 14.96 -27.24 11.52
CA ASN A 250 13.74 -27.61 12.23
C ASN A 250 12.49 -27.57 11.33
N LEU A 251 12.45 -26.68 10.33
CA LEU A 251 11.33 -26.56 9.41
C LEU A 251 11.38 -27.53 8.22
N ILE A 252 12.58 -27.93 7.80
CA ILE A 252 12.82 -28.72 6.60
C ILE A 252 13.74 -29.88 6.96
N ASN A 253 13.18 -31.09 6.97
CA ASN A 253 13.94 -32.32 7.03
C ASN A 253 14.43 -32.71 5.61
N ALA A 254 15.29 -31.89 5.01
CA ALA A 254 15.86 -32.12 3.66
C ALA A 254 17.38 -32.30 3.72
N ASP A 255 17.91 -32.97 2.69
CA ASP A 255 19.36 -33.13 2.51
C ASP A 255 20.01 -31.75 2.32
N SER A 256 20.97 -31.42 3.20
CA SER A 256 21.74 -30.17 3.15
C SER A 256 23.17 -30.44 2.70
N ILE A 257 23.65 -29.70 1.70
CA ILE A 257 25.04 -29.78 1.19
C ILE A 257 25.82 -28.50 1.51
N ALA A 258 27.15 -28.56 1.55
CA ALA A 258 27.97 -27.36 1.68
C ALA A 258 27.95 -26.53 0.37
N PRO A 259 28.13 -25.20 0.41
CA PRO A 259 28.20 -24.37 -0.81
C PRO A 259 29.26 -24.84 -1.82
N GLU A 260 30.38 -25.38 -1.35
CA GLU A 260 31.46 -25.90 -2.18
C GLU A 260 31.11 -27.23 -2.88
N GLU A 261 30.04 -27.91 -2.44
CA GLU A 261 29.57 -29.18 -2.98
C GLU A 261 28.55 -29.01 -4.12
N ILE A 262 28.22 -27.77 -4.51
CA ILE A 262 27.36 -27.43 -5.66
C ILE A 262 28.14 -27.66 -6.98
N ASN A 263 28.42 -28.93 -7.27
CA ASN A 263 29.14 -29.37 -8.46
C ASN A 263 28.34 -30.40 -9.29
N LYS A 264 27.12 -30.75 -8.86
CA LYS A 264 26.22 -31.64 -9.59
C LYS A 264 25.34 -30.82 -10.54
N ASP A 265 24.99 -31.42 -11.68
CA ASP A 265 23.93 -30.88 -12.52
C ASP A 265 22.56 -31.25 -11.92
N TYR A 266 21.67 -30.27 -11.76
CA TYR A 266 20.33 -30.45 -11.17
C TYR A 266 19.23 -30.42 -12.24
N ASP A 267 18.15 -31.19 -12.02
CA ASP A 267 16.99 -31.16 -12.91
C ASP A 267 16.19 -29.86 -12.74
N PHE A 268 16.11 -29.37 -11.51
CA PHE A 268 15.44 -28.12 -11.20
C PHE A 268 16.29 -27.30 -10.24
N ILE A 269 16.36 -25.99 -10.47
CA ILE A 269 16.92 -25.05 -9.50
C ILE A 269 15.88 -24.00 -9.22
N VAL A 270 15.55 -23.77 -7.95
CA VAL A 270 14.60 -22.74 -7.54
C VAL A 270 15.26 -21.84 -6.51
N GLY A 271 15.29 -20.53 -6.73
CA GLY A 271 15.97 -19.65 -5.80
C GLY A 271 15.49 -18.21 -5.80
N TYR A 272 15.68 -17.55 -4.66
CA TYR A 272 15.61 -16.10 -4.52
C TYR A 272 16.99 -15.58 -4.11
N PRO A 273 17.83 -15.11 -5.06
CA PRO A 273 19.20 -14.74 -4.76
C PRO A 273 19.26 -13.61 -3.72
N PRO A 274 20.18 -13.68 -2.73
CA PRO A 274 20.28 -12.66 -1.70
C PRO A 274 20.78 -11.34 -2.28
N ASN A 275 20.16 -10.25 -1.87
CA ASN A 275 20.56 -8.91 -2.28
C ASN A 275 21.65 -8.36 -1.32
N ASN A 276 22.92 -8.47 -1.72
CA ASN A 276 24.04 -7.81 -1.05
C ASN A 276 24.66 -6.76 -1.97
N GLN A 277 24.87 -5.54 -1.45
CA GLN A 277 25.48 -4.42 -2.19
C GLN A 277 26.99 -4.64 -2.38
N SER A 278 27.38 -5.47 -3.33
CA SER A 278 28.77 -5.61 -3.74
C SER A 278 28.83 -6.09 -5.18
N THR A 279 29.48 -5.32 -6.05
CA THR A 279 29.76 -5.72 -7.43
C THR A 279 30.90 -6.74 -7.43
N VAL A 280 30.68 -7.91 -8.03
CA VAL A 280 31.69 -8.96 -8.17
C VAL A 280 32.03 -9.11 -9.66
N ILE A 281 33.20 -9.64 -9.99
CA ILE A 281 33.61 -9.89 -11.39
C ILE A 281 33.70 -11.40 -11.56
N ILE A 282 32.95 -11.97 -12.51
CA ILE A 282 33.13 -13.35 -12.96
C ILE A 282 33.86 -13.34 -14.31
N GLU A 283 34.91 -14.14 -14.42
CA GLU A 283 35.54 -14.49 -15.71
C GLU A 283 34.97 -15.81 -16.21
N GLY A 284 33.90 -15.73 -17.02
CA GLY A 284 33.33 -16.87 -17.73
C GLY A 284 33.71 -16.80 -19.22
N SER A 285 34.32 -17.87 -19.75
CA SER A 285 34.53 -18.17 -21.18
C SER A 285 34.65 -16.96 -22.14
N LYS A 286 35.70 -16.12 -21.93
CA LYS A 286 36.19 -15.02 -22.79
C LYS A 286 35.55 -13.62 -22.66
N LYS A 287 34.70 -13.30 -21.66
CA LYS A 287 34.30 -11.89 -21.39
C LYS A 287 34.12 -11.57 -19.90
N ARG A 288 34.41 -10.32 -19.52
CA ARG A 288 34.29 -9.75 -18.18
C ARG A 288 32.89 -9.17 -17.97
N ILE A 289 32.12 -9.76 -17.06
CA ILE A 289 30.80 -9.28 -16.60
C ILE A 289 31.00 -8.46 -15.32
N SER A 290 30.24 -7.37 -15.18
CA SER A 290 30.31 -6.47 -14.02
C SER A 290 28.89 -6.09 -13.64
N GLU A 291 28.35 -6.74 -12.62
CA GLU A 291 26.95 -6.57 -12.20
C GLU A 291 26.78 -6.51 -10.69
N ASP A 292 25.52 -6.36 -10.28
CA ASP A 292 25.12 -6.58 -8.90
C ASP A 292 25.32 -8.05 -8.46
N PHE A 293 25.39 -8.24 -7.15
CA PHE A 293 25.61 -9.54 -6.54
C PHE A 293 24.49 -10.55 -6.86
N VAL A 294 23.27 -10.06 -7.03
CA VAL A 294 22.08 -10.85 -7.31
C VAL A 294 22.23 -11.55 -8.66
N SER A 295 22.56 -10.81 -9.72
CA SER A 295 22.72 -11.33 -11.08
C SER A 295 23.88 -12.32 -11.19
N ILE A 296 24.96 -12.06 -10.46
CA ILE A 296 26.16 -12.90 -10.40
C ILE A 296 25.86 -14.25 -9.74
N ASN A 297 25.21 -14.24 -8.59
CA ASN A 297 24.77 -15.46 -7.92
C ASN A 297 23.78 -16.25 -8.77
N PHE A 298 22.84 -15.55 -9.40
CA PHE A 298 21.88 -16.12 -10.32
C PHE A 298 22.58 -16.86 -11.48
N ILE A 299 23.53 -16.23 -12.17
CA ILE A 299 24.17 -16.86 -13.33
C ILE A 299 25.07 -18.03 -12.94
N ASP A 300 25.84 -17.91 -11.85
CA ASP A 300 26.73 -18.96 -11.36
C ASP A 300 25.95 -20.25 -11.06
N ILE A 301 24.85 -20.12 -10.32
CA ILE A 301 23.98 -21.24 -10.00
C ILE A 301 23.19 -21.74 -11.23
N ALA A 302 22.68 -20.86 -12.08
CA ALA A 302 21.91 -21.26 -13.26
C ALA A 302 22.74 -22.13 -14.23
N THR A 303 24.07 -21.95 -14.27
CA THR A 303 24.95 -22.79 -15.10
C THR A 303 25.00 -24.27 -14.66
N LYS A 304 24.58 -24.58 -13.43
CA LYS A 304 24.51 -25.93 -12.84
C LYS A 304 23.24 -26.70 -13.24
N LEU A 305 22.44 -26.19 -14.17
CA LEU A 305 21.29 -26.91 -14.72
C LEU A 305 21.75 -28.06 -15.62
N LYS A 306 21.04 -29.20 -15.60
CA LYS A 306 21.14 -30.22 -16.65
C LYS A 306 20.66 -29.66 -18.00
N GLU A 307 21.03 -30.33 -19.09
CA GLU A 307 20.59 -29.98 -20.46
C GLU A 307 19.05 -29.83 -20.57
N ASP A 308 18.30 -30.76 -20.00
CA ASP A 308 16.83 -30.69 -19.93
C ASP A 308 16.31 -30.18 -18.58
N GLY A 309 17.14 -29.43 -17.85
CA GLY A 309 16.79 -28.86 -16.55
C GLY A 309 16.12 -27.50 -16.67
N GLU A 310 15.36 -27.11 -15.65
CA GLU A 310 14.72 -25.79 -15.57
C GLU A 310 15.13 -25.02 -14.31
N GLY A 311 15.53 -23.76 -14.52
CA GLY A 311 15.82 -22.82 -13.44
C GLY A 311 14.64 -21.89 -13.22
N ILE A 312 14.24 -21.65 -11.97
CA ILE A 312 13.11 -20.80 -11.59
C ILE A 312 13.61 -19.79 -10.55
N PHE A 313 13.77 -18.53 -10.96
CA PHE A 313 14.40 -17.51 -10.13
C PHE A 313 13.48 -16.33 -9.88
N LEU A 314 13.35 -15.93 -8.62
CA LEU A 314 12.68 -14.70 -8.23
C LEU A 314 13.68 -13.54 -8.34
N LEU A 315 13.39 -12.55 -9.17
CA LEU A 315 14.28 -11.41 -9.46
C LEU A 315 13.51 -10.08 -9.43
N GLU A 316 14.26 -8.98 -9.46
CA GLU A 316 13.71 -7.63 -9.63
C GLU A 316 13.42 -7.35 -11.13
N PRO A 317 12.37 -6.58 -11.48
CA PRO A 317 12.04 -6.23 -12.86
C PRO A 317 13.19 -5.55 -13.63
N GLU A 318 14.05 -4.80 -12.94
CA GLU A 318 15.19 -4.08 -13.50
C GLU A 318 16.20 -5.02 -14.19
N PHE A 319 16.24 -6.30 -13.82
CA PHE A 319 17.04 -7.32 -14.50
C PHE A 319 16.75 -7.39 -16.02
N LEU A 320 15.51 -7.10 -16.44
CA LEU A 320 15.10 -7.12 -17.85
C LEU A 320 15.50 -5.87 -18.64
N LEU A 321 15.83 -4.78 -17.93
CA LEU A 321 16.12 -3.47 -18.51
C LEU A 321 17.62 -3.29 -18.80
N ASP A 322 18.50 -4.03 -18.12
CA ASP A 322 19.93 -3.95 -18.38
C ASP A 322 20.30 -4.70 -19.68
N ARG A 323 20.19 -3.99 -20.81
CA ARG A 323 20.58 -4.44 -22.15
C ARG A 323 22.04 -4.11 -22.49
N ASN A 324 22.88 -3.78 -21.49
CA ASN A 324 24.30 -3.52 -21.72
C ASN A 324 25.01 -4.80 -22.21
N PRO A 325 25.93 -4.74 -23.19
CA PRO A 325 26.70 -5.91 -23.63
C PRO A 325 27.50 -6.62 -22.51
N LYS A 326 27.73 -5.97 -21.38
CA LYS A 326 28.39 -6.52 -20.19
C LYS A 326 27.41 -7.06 -19.13
N SER A 327 26.11 -6.92 -19.34
CA SER A 327 25.08 -7.36 -18.40
C SER A 327 24.87 -8.87 -18.43
N THR A 328 24.37 -9.42 -17.34
CA THR A 328 24.09 -10.84 -17.16
C THR A 328 22.96 -11.24 -18.09
N PHE A 329 21.92 -10.41 -18.17
CA PHE A 329 20.80 -10.60 -19.09
C PHE A 329 21.26 -10.71 -20.55
N SER A 330 22.12 -9.79 -21.03
CA SER A 330 22.61 -9.79 -22.42
C SER A 330 23.54 -10.97 -22.73
N ASN A 331 24.12 -11.60 -21.71
CA ASN A 331 25.06 -12.70 -21.86
C ASN A 331 24.48 -14.08 -21.56
N LEU A 332 23.19 -14.22 -21.21
CA LEU A 332 22.55 -15.52 -20.93
C LEU A 332 22.83 -16.58 -22.02
N LYS A 333 22.67 -16.20 -23.29
CA LYS A 333 22.94 -17.09 -24.43
C LYS A 333 24.39 -17.58 -24.48
N ASN A 334 25.35 -16.76 -24.06
CA ASN A 334 26.77 -17.12 -24.01
C ASN A 334 27.06 -18.17 -22.93
N PHE A 335 26.22 -18.25 -21.88
CA PHE A 335 26.26 -19.31 -20.87
C PHE A 335 25.39 -20.52 -21.23
N GLY A 336 24.83 -20.57 -22.44
CA GLY A 336 23.92 -21.63 -22.86
C GLY A 336 22.58 -21.60 -22.14
N LEU A 337 22.16 -20.44 -21.62
CA LEU A 337 20.90 -20.27 -20.91
C LEU A 337 19.92 -19.46 -21.75
N TYR A 338 18.67 -19.91 -21.80
CA TYR A 338 17.58 -19.30 -22.55
C TYR A 338 16.37 -19.07 -21.65
N ILE A 339 15.77 -17.89 -21.76
CA ILE A 339 14.56 -17.54 -21.01
C ILE A 339 13.37 -18.23 -21.66
N LYS A 340 12.79 -19.19 -20.94
CA LYS A 340 11.57 -19.91 -21.30
C LYS A 340 10.33 -19.10 -20.99
N SER A 341 10.30 -18.41 -19.84
CA SER A 341 9.15 -17.65 -19.38
C SER A 341 9.53 -16.56 -18.39
N ILE A 342 8.73 -15.50 -18.34
CA ILE A 342 8.78 -14.47 -17.29
C ILE A 342 7.37 -14.32 -16.72
N ILE A 343 7.18 -14.51 -15.41
CA ILE A 343 5.88 -14.33 -14.75
C ILE A 343 5.97 -13.14 -13.80
N GLU A 344 5.09 -12.16 -13.96
CA GLU A 344 4.95 -11.02 -13.06
C GLU A 344 4.37 -11.47 -11.72
N ILE A 345 4.91 -10.89 -10.65
CA ILE A 345 4.38 -11.03 -9.29
C ILE A 345 4.07 -9.61 -8.81
N PRO A 346 2.81 -9.17 -8.95
CA PRO A 346 2.42 -7.82 -8.56
C PRO A 346 2.74 -7.50 -7.10
N TYR A 347 3.07 -6.24 -6.80
CA TYR A 347 3.36 -5.74 -5.46
C TYR A 347 2.21 -5.97 -4.48
N THR A 348 0.99 -6.17 -4.98
CA THR A 348 -0.19 -6.50 -4.16
C THR A 348 -0.15 -7.91 -3.59
N LEU A 349 0.69 -8.80 -4.15
CA LEU A 349 0.91 -10.16 -3.65
C LEU A 349 2.08 -10.21 -2.66
N VAL A 350 3.14 -9.44 -2.88
CA VAL A 350 4.39 -9.48 -2.09
C VAL A 350 4.50 -8.35 -1.06
N PRO A 351 5.18 -8.56 0.06
CA PRO A 351 5.53 -7.47 0.96
C PRO A 351 6.58 -6.56 0.29
N GLY A 352 6.21 -5.31 -0.02
CA GLY A 352 7.09 -4.32 -0.65
C GLY A 352 6.31 -3.23 -1.40
N GLU A 353 7.04 -2.33 -2.07
CA GLU A 353 6.44 -1.27 -2.90
C GLU A 353 6.55 -1.56 -4.41
N ASN A 354 7.29 -2.60 -4.80
CA ASN A 354 7.64 -2.92 -6.18
C ASN A 354 7.18 -4.34 -6.56
N ASP A 355 6.84 -4.51 -7.84
CA ASP A 355 6.59 -5.81 -8.44
C ASP A 355 7.86 -6.67 -8.44
N LYS A 356 7.71 -7.99 -8.50
CA LYS A 356 8.80 -8.94 -8.73
C LYS A 356 8.55 -9.72 -10.01
N ILE A 357 9.57 -10.41 -10.51
CA ILE A 357 9.44 -11.32 -11.64
C ILE A 357 9.95 -12.71 -11.29
N LEU A 358 9.28 -13.73 -11.80
CA LEU A 358 9.72 -15.11 -11.80
C LEU A 358 10.27 -15.43 -13.19
N VAL A 359 11.58 -15.62 -13.29
CA VAL A 359 12.26 -15.96 -14.54
C VAL A 359 12.46 -17.47 -14.59
N ILE A 360 11.89 -18.11 -15.62
CA ILE A 360 12.07 -19.54 -15.90
C ILE A 360 13.06 -19.68 -17.04
N LEU A 361 14.15 -20.41 -16.79
CA LEU A 361 15.26 -20.65 -17.72
C LEU A 361 15.33 -22.13 -18.12
N SER A 362 15.93 -22.40 -19.27
CA SER A 362 16.38 -23.74 -19.67
C SER A 362 17.67 -23.66 -20.49
N LYS A 363 18.37 -24.79 -20.67
CA LYS A 363 19.50 -24.88 -21.62
C LYS A 363 19.06 -25.10 -23.07
N ASN A 364 17.82 -25.50 -23.27
CA ASN A 364 17.24 -25.67 -24.59
C ASN A 364 16.95 -24.32 -25.24
N HIS A 365 17.41 -24.15 -26.48
CA HIS A 365 17.17 -22.92 -27.24
C HIS A 365 15.67 -22.68 -27.42
N GLN A 366 15.24 -21.45 -27.15
CA GLN A 366 13.85 -21.05 -27.20
C GLN A 366 13.72 -19.67 -27.84
N GLU A 367 13.02 -19.60 -28.97
CA GLU A 367 12.77 -18.34 -29.69
C GLU A 367 11.63 -17.54 -29.04
N ASP A 368 10.58 -18.26 -28.65
CA ASP A 368 9.35 -17.68 -28.12
C ASP A 368 9.37 -17.56 -26.59
N LEU A 369 9.15 -16.34 -26.11
CA LEU A 369 8.99 -16.00 -24.71
C LEU A 369 7.52 -16.12 -24.27
N PHE A 370 7.26 -16.88 -23.21
CA PHE A 370 5.96 -16.87 -22.54
C PHE A 370 5.96 -15.83 -21.41
N ILE A 371 4.91 -15.04 -21.31
CA ILE A 371 4.71 -14.07 -20.24
C ILE A 371 3.34 -14.23 -19.60
N GLY A 372 3.22 -13.91 -18.31
CA GLY A 372 1.94 -13.89 -17.60
C GLY A 372 2.09 -13.24 -16.22
N SER A 373 1.02 -13.21 -15.42
CA SER A 373 1.01 -12.52 -14.13
C SER A 373 0.24 -13.29 -13.07
N LEU A 374 0.82 -13.44 -11.89
CA LEU A 374 0.12 -14.01 -10.74
C LEU A 374 -0.95 -13.05 -10.24
N SER A 375 -2.05 -13.62 -9.74
CA SER A 375 -3.16 -12.87 -9.15
C SER A 375 -3.60 -13.48 -7.83
N HIS A 376 -4.43 -12.78 -7.04
CA HIS A 376 -5.06 -13.35 -5.84
C HIS A 376 -6.08 -14.47 -6.17
N ASP A 377 -6.50 -14.58 -7.43
CA ASP A 377 -7.44 -15.59 -7.90
C ASP A 377 -6.73 -16.91 -8.22
N LYS A 378 -7.10 -17.97 -7.47
CA LYS A 378 -6.54 -19.31 -7.63
C LYS A 378 -6.89 -19.92 -8.98
N ASP A 379 -8.08 -19.65 -9.52
CA ASP A 379 -8.51 -20.20 -10.81
C ASP A 379 -7.74 -19.55 -11.96
N ALA A 380 -7.51 -18.23 -11.89
CA ALA A 380 -6.66 -17.53 -12.84
C ALA A 380 -5.21 -18.07 -12.82
N ASN A 381 -4.63 -18.30 -11.64
CA ASN A 381 -3.29 -18.86 -11.52
C ASN A 381 -3.21 -20.31 -12.05
N LYS A 382 -4.27 -21.10 -11.88
CA LYS A 382 -4.36 -22.45 -12.46
C LYS A 382 -4.36 -22.39 -13.99
N ILE A 383 -5.15 -21.49 -14.57
CA ILE A 383 -5.21 -21.28 -16.03
C ILE A 383 -3.85 -20.81 -16.55
N LEU A 384 -3.19 -19.86 -15.87
CA LEU A 384 -1.85 -19.41 -16.22
C LEU A 384 -0.84 -20.57 -16.24
N LYS A 385 -0.86 -21.43 -15.22
CA LYS A 385 0.00 -22.62 -15.15
C LYS A 385 -0.26 -23.57 -16.32
N GLU A 386 -1.53 -23.90 -16.57
CA GLU A 386 -1.91 -24.77 -17.69
C GLU A 386 -1.45 -24.19 -19.04
N ASN A 387 -1.60 -22.88 -19.23
CA ASN A 387 -1.16 -22.17 -20.42
C ASN A 387 0.37 -22.15 -20.56
N LEU A 388 1.10 -22.00 -19.46
CA LEU A 388 2.55 -22.06 -19.41
C LEU A 388 3.08 -23.44 -19.82
N ILE A 389 2.50 -24.51 -19.27
CA ILE A 389 2.89 -25.90 -19.58
C ILE A 389 2.58 -26.23 -21.05
N LEU A 390 1.37 -25.90 -21.52
CA LEU A 390 0.93 -26.17 -22.89
C LEU A 390 1.51 -25.19 -23.91
N ARG A 391 2.20 -24.14 -23.47
CA ARG A 391 2.66 -22.99 -24.27
C ARG A 391 1.58 -22.48 -25.21
N LYS A 392 0.41 -22.17 -24.66
CA LYS A 392 -0.70 -21.55 -25.40
C LYS A 392 -1.01 -20.15 -24.82
N PRO A 393 -1.33 -19.15 -25.66
CA PRO A 393 -1.76 -17.87 -25.16
C PRO A 393 -3.13 -17.99 -24.46
N GLY A 394 -3.31 -17.23 -23.39
CA GLY A 394 -4.59 -17.05 -22.72
C GLY A 394 -5.45 -15.99 -23.41
N LYS A 395 -6.69 -15.84 -22.94
CA LYS A 395 -7.63 -14.82 -23.45
C LYS A 395 -7.17 -13.38 -23.13
N ILE A 396 -6.41 -13.22 -22.05
CA ILE A 396 -5.71 -11.98 -21.66
C ILE A 396 -4.23 -12.26 -21.41
N PRO A 397 -3.35 -11.26 -21.57
CA PRO A 397 -1.92 -11.43 -21.33
C PRO A 397 -1.55 -11.97 -19.96
N GLN A 398 -2.28 -11.60 -18.92
CA GLN A 398 -2.05 -12.04 -17.54
C GLN A 398 -2.16 -13.56 -17.40
N ASN A 399 -3.01 -14.21 -18.20
CA ASN A 399 -3.20 -15.66 -18.19
C ASN A 399 -2.22 -16.38 -19.13
N GLY A 400 -1.28 -15.68 -19.75
CA GLY A 400 -0.34 -16.24 -20.71
C GLY A 400 -0.37 -15.48 -22.04
N PHE A 401 0.79 -15.08 -22.53
CA PHE A 401 0.99 -14.53 -23.87
C PHE A 401 2.32 -15.03 -24.43
N ILE A 402 2.40 -15.17 -25.75
CA ILE A 402 3.62 -15.57 -26.45
C ILE A 402 4.13 -14.39 -27.25
N THR A 403 5.36 -13.97 -26.96
CA THR A 403 6.06 -12.88 -27.63
C THR A 403 7.52 -13.28 -27.83
N THR A 404 8.37 -12.34 -28.24
CA THR A 404 9.82 -12.53 -28.35
C THR A 404 10.54 -11.62 -27.35
N LEU A 405 11.77 -11.99 -26.96
CA LEU A 405 12.53 -11.30 -25.90
C LEU A 405 12.95 -9.86 -26.29
N ASP A 406 13.07 -9.57 -27.58
CA ASP A 406 13.31 -8.23 -28.16
C ASP A 406 12.08 -7.33 -28.02
N LYS A 407 10.87 -7.89 -28.04
CA LYS A 407 9.61 -7.12 -27.95
C LYS A 407 9.08 -6.95 -26.53
N PHE A 408 9.83 -7.39 -25.53
CA PHE A 408 9.41 -7.37 -24.14
C PHE A 408 10.46 -6.71 -23.24
N TYR A 409 10.07 -5.60 -22.62
CA TYR A 409 10.88 -4.85 -21.65
C TYR A 409 10.28 -4.95 -20.25
N THR A 410 9.02 -4.54 -20.09
CA THR A 410 8.30 -4.58 -18.81
C THR A 410 6.86 -5.01 -19.01
N PHE A 411 6.24 -5.56 -17.97
CA PHE A 411 4.81 -5.91 -18.01
C PHE A 411 3.93 -4.68 -18.22
N LYS A 412 4.25 -3.56 -17.54
CA LYS A 412 3.53 -2.30 -17.70
C LYS A 412 3.53 -1.80 -19.15
N SER A 413 4.72 -1.69 -19.77
CA SER A 413 4.84 -1.27 -21.18
C SER A 413 4.10 -2.23 -22.12
N PHE A 414 4.26 -3.53 -21.89
CA PHE A 414 3.63 -4.56 -22.70
C PHE A 414 2.10 -4.54 -22.61
N TYR A 415 1.51 -4.42 -21.42
CA TYR A 415 0.06 -4.33 -21.26
C TYR A 415 -0.49 -3.07 -21.90
N ALA A 416 0.19 -1.92 -21.74
CA ALA A 416 -0.19 -0.69 -22.39
C ALA A 416 -0.16 -0.79 -23.92
N TYR A 417 0.85 -1.47 -24.48
CA TYR A 417 0.92 -1.79 -25.90
C TYR A 417 -0.28 -2.64 -26.35
N ILE A 418 -0.58 -3.75 -25.66
CA ILE A 418 -1.73 -4.60 -25.99
C ILE A 418 -3.06 -3.85 -25.88
N ASP A 419 -3.21 -2.98 -24.89
CA ASP A 419 -4.40 -2.14 -24.75
C ASP A 419 -4.53 -1.12 -25.88
N SER A 420 -3.42 -0.52 -26.33
CA SER A 420 -3.41 0.37 -27.50
C SER A 420 -3.89 -0.35 -28.78
N LEU A 421 -3.50 -1.62 -28.96
CA LEU A 421 -3.97 -2.45 -30.07
C LEU A 421 -5.46 -2.77 -29.97
N LYS A 422 -6.02 -2.86 -28.76
CA LYS A 422 -7.47 -3.08 -28.57
C LYS A 422 -8.26 -1.81 -28.86
N ILE A 423 -7.85 -0.69 -28.25
CA ILE A 423 -8.52 0.62 -28.41
C ILE A 423 -8.53 1.07 -29.88
N SER A 424 -7.45 0.81 -30.61
CA SER A 424 -7.33 1.20 -32.02
C SER A 424 -8.24 0.45 -32.97
N LYS A 425 -8.73 -0.76 -32.64
CA LYS A 425 -9.59 -1.55 -33.55
C LYS A 425 -10.88 -0.83 -33.93
N ASP A 426 -11.39 0.00 -33.04
CA ASP A 426 -12.63 0.77 -33.26
C ASP A 426 -12.36 2.13 -33.92
N LEU A 427 -11.09 2.54 -34.00
CA LEU A 427 -10.65 3.82 -34.55
C LEU A 427 -10.21 3.60 -35.99
N LYS A 428 -10.95 4.17 -36.95
CA LYS A 428 -10.64 4.13 -38.40
C LYS A 428 -9.46 5.04 -38.76
N LEU A 429 -8.32 4.89 -38.09
CA LEU A 429 -7.11 5.69 -38.28
C LEU A 429 -6.05 4.90 -39.04
N ASN A 430 -5.17 5.62 -39.75
CA ASN A 430 -4.03 4.99 -40.43
C ASN A 430 -2.93 4.67 -39.42
N THR A 431 -2.26 3.54 -39.61
CA THR A 431 -1.21 3.06 -38.71
C THR A 431 0.16 3.10 -39.38
N LYS A 432 1.19 3.52 -38.64
CA LYS A 432 2.59 3.46 -39.06
C LYS A 432 3.50 3.13 -37.87
N PRO A 433 4.67 2.51 -38.09
CA PRO A 433 5.75 2.51 -37.09
C PRO A 433 6.03 3.92 -36.58
N PHE A 434 6.27 4.07 -35.29
CA PHE A 434 6.54 5.40 -34.71
C PHE A 434 7.88 5.96 -35.23
N SER A 435 8.85 5.08 -35.48
CA SER A 435 10.11 5.44 -36.15
C SER A 435 9.92 6.06 -37.54
N ASP A 436 8.89 5.67 -38.32
CA ASP A 436 8.66 6.22 -39.68
C ASP A 436 8.31 7.71 -39.68
N ILE A 437 7.80 8.24 -38.57
CA ILE A 437 7.42 9.66 -38.45
C ILE A 437 8.46 10.50 -37.72
N ILE A 438 9.49 9.88 -37.16
CA ILE A 438 10.60 10.55 -36.45
C ILE A 438 11.78 10.62 -37.41
N GLU A 439 12.29 11.83 -37.67
CA GLU A 439 13.51 12.02 -38.46
C GLU A 439 14.76 11.76 -37.61
N THR A 440 14.79 12.34 -36.41
CA THR A 440 15.88 12.17 -35.42
C THR A 440 15.34 12.35 -34.00
N PHE A 441 16.07 11.81 -33.01
CA PHE A 441 15.80 12.07 -31.60
C PHE A 441 17.08 12.44 -30.85
N ASN A 442 16.97 13.33 -29.87
CA ASN A 442 18.09 13.87 -29.09
C ASN A 442 17.85 13.70 -27.58
N PHE A 443 18.89 13.26 -26.87
CA PHE A 443 18.96 13.23 -25.41
C PHE A 443 19.76 14.43 -24.91
N TYR A 444 19.27 15.09 -23.86
CA TYR A 444 19.92 16.25 -23.24
C TYR A 444 20.32 15.93 -21.80
N SER A 445 21.47 16.46 -21.36
CA SER A 445 21.89 16.48 -19.95
C SER A 445 21.46 17.79 -19.27
N ASP A 446 21.43 17.82 -17.94
CA ASP A 446 21.02 18.99 -17.13
C ASP A 446 21.68 20.31 -17.58
N ASP A 447 22.95 20.26 -17.99
CA ASP A 447 23.75 21.45 -18.35
C ASP A 447 23.74 21.80 -19.86
N SER A 448 22.96 21.10 -20.69
CA SER A 448 22.98 21.29 -22.15
C SER A 448 21.87 22.23 -22.64
N GLU A 449 22.21 23.18 -23.51
CA GLU A 449 21.24 24.01 -24.23
C GLU A 449 20.50 23.16 -25.28
N ILE A 450 19.16 23.23 -25.27
CA ILE A 450 18.33 22.58 -26.28
C ILE A 450 18.54 23.26 -27.62
N LYS A 451 18.83 22.48 -28.66
CA LYS A 451 18.91 22.98 -30.03
C LYS A 451 17.51 22.99 -30.62
N GLU A 452 17.02 24.17 -30.97
CA GLU A 452 15.72 24.30 -31.62
C GLU A 452 15.73 23.68 -33.01
N GLU A 453 14.82 22.74 -33.22
CA GLU A 453 14.55 22.12 -34.52
C GLU A 453 13.07 22.32 -34.85
N PRO A 454 12.73 22.71 -36.09
CA PRO A 454 11.34 22.93 -36.49
C PRO A 454 10.55 21.62 -36.43
N ASN A 455 9.24 21.71 -36.13
CA ASN A 455 8.35 20.55 -36.04
C ASN A 455 8.87 19.47 -35.06
N SER A 456 9.45 19.91 -33.93
CA SER A 456 9.90 19.01 -32.86
C SER A 456 8.90 18.92 -31.71
N LEU A 457 8.89 17.77 -31.03
CA LEU A 457 8.18 17.59 -29.77
C LEU A 457 9.14 17.06 -28.70
N PHE A 458 8.79 17.25 -27.44
CA PHE A 458 9.55 16.77 -26.29
C PHE A 458 8.72 15.74 -25.54
N LEU A 459 9.17 14.49 -25.61
CA LEU A 459 8.58 13.34 -24.93
C LEU A 459 9.22 13.20 -23.53
N PRO A 460 8.43 13.24 -22.45
CA PRO A 460 9.01 13.13 -21.13
C PRO A 460 9.38 11.69 -20.75
N LEU A 461 10.47 11.56 -20.02
CA LEU A 461 10.91 10.34 -19.34
C LEU A 461 9.99 9.99 -18.16
N ASP A 462 9.43 11.00 -17.49
CA ASP A 462 8.39 10.82 -16.49
C ASP A 462 7.00 10.82 -17.14
N GLU A 463 6.28 9.71 -17.02
CA GLU A 463 4.90 9.55 -17.49
C GLU A 463 3.92 10.61 -16.97
N ASN A 464 4.22 11.24 -15.84
CA ASN A 464 3.36 12.27 -15.23
C ASN A 464 3.46 13.63 -15.92
N LEU A 465 4.56 13.86 -16.65
CA LEU A 465 4.74 15.07 -17.41
C LEU A 465 3.96 14.97 -18.73
N ARG A 466 3.66 16.11 -19.33
CA ARG A 466 2.96 16.19 -20.62
C ARG A 466 3.97 16.24 -21.75
N VAL A 467 3.60 15.70 -22.90
CA VAL A 467 4.32 15.96 -24.16
C VAL A 467 4.15 17.44 -24.50
N VAL A 468 5.22 18.13 -24.85
CA VAL A 468 5.20 19.56 -25.22
C VAL A 468 5.82 19.74 -26.60
N PHE A 469 5.44 20.81 -27.31
CA PHE A 469 5.91 21.10 -28.67
C PHE A 469 6.43 22.54 -28.84
N ASP A 470 6.44 23.33 -27.76
CA ASP A 470 6.89 24.73 -27.70
C ASP A 470 7.75 24.97 -26.44
N GLU A 471 8.52 26.08 -26.43
CA GLU A 471 9.35 26.52 -25.30
C GLU A 471 8.54 26.59 -23.99
N VAL A 472 8.66 25.53 -23.19
CA VAL A 472 8.40 25.61 -21.76
C VAL A 472 9.76 25.44 -21.09
N LYS A 473 10.04 26.24 -20.05
CA LYS A 473 11.19 26.03 -19.16
C LYS A 473 10.95 24.75 -18.35
N PHE A 474 11.13 23.60 -18.99
CA PHE A 474 11.19 22.30 -18.33
C PHE A 474 12.64 21.93 -18.06
N ASP A 475 12.82 20.99 -17.15
CA ASP A 475 14.13 20.43 -16.83
C ASP A 475 14.58 19.49 -17.96
N ASN A 476 15.70 19.84 -18.62
CA ASN A 476 16.13 19.26 -19.90
C ASN A 476 16.44 17.75 -19.80
N SER A 477 16.92 17.28 -18.65
CA SER A 477 17.20 15.84 -18.45
C SER A 477 15.97 14.96 -18.41
N ASN A 478 14.77 15.54 -18.27
CA ASN A 478 13.53 14.79 -18.16
C ASN A 478 12.84 14.56 -19.51
N TYR A 479 13.43 14.97 -20.64
CA TYR A 479 12.79 14.89 -21.96
C TYR A 479 13.72 14.38 -23.06
N ILE A 480 13.11 13.71 -24.04
CA ILE A 480 13.71 13.34 -25.32
C ILE A 480 13.07 14.23 -26.39
N GLN A 481 13.89 14.98 -27.14
CA GLN A 481 13.39 15.73 -28.29
C GLN A 481 13.24 14.77 -29.47
N LEU A 482 12.07 14.78 -30.11
CA LEU A 482 11.78 14.07 -31.34
C LEU A 482 11.55 15.09 -32.45
N VAL A 483 12.38 15.08 -33.48
CA VAL A 483 12.19 15.89 -34.70
C VAL A 483 11.30 15.09 -35.64
N LEU A 484 10.13 15.62 -35.99
CA LEU A 484 9.12 14.88 -36.75
C LEU A 484 9.18 15.21 -38.24
N ASN A 485 8.92 14.19 -39.07
CA ASN A 485 8.80 14.37 -40.51
C ASN A 485 7.51 15.16 -40.85
N PRO A 486 7.63 16.38 -41.42
CA PRO A 486 6.48 17.24 -41.66
C PRO A 486 5.51 16.70 -42.72
N ASN A 487 5.93 15.71 -43.52
CA ASN A 487 5.05 15.05 -44.50
C ASN A 487 4.07 14.06 -43.87
N TYR A 488 4.26 13.71 -42.59
CA TYR A 488 3.42 12.75 -41.89
C TYR A 488 2.70 13.34 -40.69
N CYS A 489 3.36 14.21 -39.92
CA CYS A 489 2.78 14.66 -38.66
C CYS A 489 3.22 16.06 -38.25
N MET A 490 2.26 16.82 -37.71
CA MET A 490 2.50 18.10 -37.05
C MET A 490 2.77 17.90 -35.55
N ALA A 491 3.83 18.52 -35.03
CA ALA A 491 4.24 18.39 -33.63
C ALA A 491 3.13 18.80 -32.64
N GLU A 492 2.45 19.93 -32.91
CA GLU A 492 1.32 20.39 -32.08
C GLU A 492 0.20 19.35 -32.01
N TYR A 493 -0.20 18.79 -33.17
CA TYR A 493 -1.23 17.76 -33.23
C TYR A 493 -0.81 16.53 -32.41
N LEU A 494 0.42 16.04 -32.62
CA LEU A 494 0.91 14.83 -31.98
C LEU A 494 1.00 14.99 -30.46
N ALA A 495 1.50 16.13 -29.97
CA ALA A 495 1.60 16.40 -28.55
C ALA A 495 0.21 16.38 -27.88
N ARG A 496 -0.80 17.02 -28.50
CA ARG A 496 -2.18 16.99 -27.99
C ARG A 496 -2.78 15.60 -28.07
N TYR A 497 -2.59 14.89 -29.18
CA TYR A 497 -3.06 13.51 -29.35
C TYR A 497 -2.52 12.57 -28.26
N LEU A 498 -1.21 12.63 -28.00
CA LEU A 498 -0.54 11.79 -27.00
C LEU A 498 -0.93 12.14 -25.56
N ASN A 499 -1.34 13.39 -25.29
CA ASN A 499 -1.74 13.82 -23.94
C ASN A 499 -3.24 13.66 -23.66
N ASP A 500 -4.09 13.93 -24.65
CA ASP A 500 -5.52 14.20 -24.44
C ASP A 500 -6.43 13.08 -24.97
N THR A 501 -5.87 12.03 -25.57
CA THR A 501 -6.63 10.84 -25.99
C THR A 501 -6.24 9.61 -25.19
N LEU A 502 -7.20 8.69 -24.97
CA LEU A 502 -6.95 7.41 -24.31
C LEU A 502 -5.90 6.58 -25.08
N LEU A 503 -6.03 6.50 -26.41
CA LEU A 503 -5.08 5.77 -27.24
C LEU A 503 -3.68 6.39 -27.16
N GLY A 504 -3.57 7.71 -27.28
CA GLY A 504 -2.31 8.43 -27.14
C GLY A 504 -1.64 8.21 -25.79
N TYR A 505 -2.42 8.24 -24.70
CA TYR A 505 -1.92 7.93 -23.36
C TYR A 505 -1.37 6.50 -23.26
N LYS A 506 -2.08 5.50 -23.81
CA LYS A 506 -1.61 4.10 -23.81
C LYS A 506 -0.38 3.89 -24.67
N ILE A 507 -0.24 4.61 -25.78
CA ILE A 507 1.00 4.61 -26.59
C ILE A 507 2.15 5.18 -25.76
N ARG A 508 1.96 6.33 -25.10
CA ARG A 508 2.98 6.91 -24.20
C ARG A 508 3.38 5.95 -23.07
N GLU A 509 2.40 5.33 -22.41
CA GLU A 509 2.64 4.36 -21.35
C GLU A 509 3.42 3.13 -21.88
N SER A 510 3.13 2.70 -23.11
CA SER A 510 3.84 1.56 -23.73
C SER A 510 5.30 1.85 -24.06
N ILE A 511 5.63 3.10 -24.32
CA ILE A 511 7.01 3.49 -24.59
C ILE A 511 7.72 4.07 -23.37
N ASN A 512 7.05 4.20 -22.21
CA ASN A 512 7.63 4.75 -20.99
C ASN A 512 8.37 3.67 -20.17
N LEU A 513 9.71 3.67 -20.18
CA LEU A 513 10.55 2.76 -19.39
C LEU A 513 11.19 3.46 -18.18
N GLY A 514 10.99 4.77 -18.01
CA GLY A 514 11.59 5.59 -16.97
C GLY A 514 13.03 6.04 -17.30
N GLU A 515 13.93 5.09 -17.55
CA GLU A 515 15.31 5.35 -17.95
C GLU A 515 15.60 4.69 -19.30
N TYR A 516 16.37 5.38 -20.16
CA TYR A 516 16.70 4.88 -21.50
C TYR A 516 18.18 5.01 -21.79
N THR A 517 18.65 4.06 -22.59
CA THR A 517 19.79 4.28 -23.46
C THR A 517 19.26 4.55 -24.88
N ALA A 518 20.01 5.31 -25.69
CA ALA A 518 19.60 5.59 -27.07
C ALA A 518 19.26 4.33 -27.89
N PRO A 519 20.03 3.22 -27.82
CA PRO A 519 19.67 1.98 -28.52
C PRO A 519 18.35 1.36 -28.06
N VAL A 520 18.06 1.40 -26.76
CA VAL A 520 16.81 0.88 -26.20
C VAL A 520 15.62 1.71 -26.67
N PHE A 521 15.76 3.03 -26.71
CA PHE A 521 14.69 3.91 -27.19
C PHE A 521 14.42 3.72 -28.69
N ASP A 522 15.46 3.58 -29.51
CA ASP A 522 15.35 3.32 -30.95
C ASP A 522 14.59 2.01 -31.27
N ASP A 523 14.94 0.94 -30.56
CA ASP A 523 14.26 -0.36 -30.67
C ASP A 523 12.78 -0.25 -30.24
N LEU A 524 12.50 0.50 -29.17
CA LEU A 524 11.16 0.70 -28.65
C LEU A 524 10.25 1.47 -29.63
N ILE A 525 10.72 2.59 -30.20
CA ILE A 525 9.95 3.36 -31.18
C ILE A 525 9.79 2.60 -32.50
N SER A 526 10.76 1.76 -32.87
CA SER A 526 10.67 0.90 -34.07
C SER A 526 9.60 -0.19 -33.92
N ASN A 527 9.42 -0.70 -32.70
CA ASN A 527 8.41 -1.71 -32.39
C ASN A 527 7.03 -1.12 -31.98
N THR A 528 6.91 0.20 -31.90
CA THR A 528 5.66 0.88 -31.51
C THR A 528 4.89 1.36 -32.73
N GLN A 529 3.57 1.17 -32.73
CA GLN A 529 2.68 1.69 -33.77
C GLN A 529 2.03 3.01 -33.33
N ILE A 530 1.96 3.97 -34.25
CA ILE A 530 1.23 5.21 -34.07
C ILE A 530 0.04 5.31 -35.03
N TYR A 531 -1.04 5.91 -34.55
CA TYR A 531 -2.34 5.96 -35.21
C TYR A 531 -2.68 7.42 -35.47
N LEU A 532 -2.60 7.84 -36.73
CA LEU A 532 -2.74 9.24 -37.10
C LEU A 532 -3.73 9.40 -38.25
N PRO A 533 -4.53 10.48 -38.26
CA PRO A 533 -5.25 10.89 -39.45
C PRO A 533 -4.27 11.49 -40.47
N ASN A 534 -4.73 11.71 -41.71
CA ASN A 534 -3.91 12.40 -42.72
C ASN A 534 -3.65 13.87 -42.34
N LEU A 535 -2.67 14.51 -42.97
CA LEU A 535 -2.26 15.88 -42.64
C LEU A 535 -3.41 16.89 -42.73
N ASP A 536 -4.25 16.82 -43.75
CA ASP A 536 -5.40 17.73 -43.91
C ASP A 536 -6.35 17.66 -42.72
N ALA A 537 -6.63 16.44 -42.23
CA ALA A 537 -7.46 16.25 -41.05
C ALA A 537 -6.75 16.71 -39.76
N GLN A 538 -5.42 16.58 -39.65
CA GLN A 538 -4.66 17.15 -38.52
C GLN A 538 -4.81 18.68 -38.49
N VAL A 539 -4.67 19.35 -39.64
CA VAL A 539 -4.88 20.81 -39.78
C VAL A 539 -6.30 21.20 -39.38
N GLU A 540 -7.31 20.48 -39.87
CA GLU A 540 -8.70 20.79 -39.53
C GLU A 540 -8.99 20.60 -38.04
N VAL A 541 -8.40 19.61 -37.37
CA VAL A 541 -8.52 19.44 -35.92
C VAL A 541 -7.92 20.63 -35.18
N LEU A 542 -6.72 21.08 -35.56
CA LEU A 542 -6.09 22.26 -34.94
C LEU A 542 -6.87 23.55 -35.21
N ARG A 543 -7.45 23.69 -36.41
CA ARG A 543 -8.34 24.81 -36.75
C ARG A 543 -9.57 24.83 -35.85
N VAL A 544 -10.20 23.68 -35.60
CA VAL A 544 -11.34 23.58 -34.68
C VAL A 544 -10.93 23.92 -33.24
N ASP A 545 -9.76 23.46 -32.78
CA ASP A 545 -9.23 23.83 -31.46
C ASP A 545 -9.03 25.35 -31.33
N SER A 546 -8.49 26.00 -32.38
CA SER A 546 -8.35 27.45 -32.43
C SER A 546 -9.69 28.19 -32.29
N ILE A 547 -10.75 27.72 -32.97
CA ILE A 547 -12.10 28.28 -32.83
C ILE A 547 -12.63 28.12 -31.40
N ILE A 548 -12.37 26.98 -30.74
CA ILE A 548 -12.74 26.77 -29.33
C ILE A 548 -12.03 27.78 -28.42
N ASN A 549 -10.76 28.06 -28.68
CA ASN A 549 -9.99 29.06 -27.94
C ASN A 549 -10.52 30.48 -28.16
N GLU A 550 -10.93 30.82 -29.38
CA GLU A 550 -11.57 32.11 -29.70
C GLU A 550 -12.88 32.30 -28.93
N ILE A 551 -13.75 31.28 -28.92
CA ILE A 551 -15.01 31.31 -28.15
C ILE A 551 -14.72 31.50 -26.65
N SER A 552 -13.68 30.82 -26.13
CA SER A 552 -13.27 30.94 -24.73
C SER A 552 -12.76 32.35 -24.40
N ALA A 553 -11.99 32.96 -25.29
CA ALA A 553 -11.53 34.34 -25.15
C ALA A 553 -12.70 35.33 -25.14
N ARG A 554 -13.67 35.17 -26.06
CA ARG A 554 -14.89 35.99 -26.10
C ARG A 554 -15.72 35.86 -24.82
N ALA A 555 -15.87 34.64 -24.29
CA ALA A 555 -16.55 34.42 -23.02
C ALA A 555 -15.85 35.12 -21.84
N ASN A 556 -14.52 35.18 -21.85
CA ASN A 556 -13.76 35.95 -20.85
C ASN A 556 -14.02 37.46 -20.99
N THR A 557 -14.11 37.99 -22.21
CA THR A 557 -14.50 39.39 -22.43
C THR A 557 -15.89 39.71 -21.88
N TYR A 558 -16.88 38.83 -22.10
CA TYR A 558 -18.22 39.00 -21.51
C TYR A 558 -18.19 38.98 -19.99
N ARG A 559 -17.33 38.15 -19.39
CA ARG A 559 -17.13 38.13 -17.94
C ARG A 559 -16.56 39.46 -17.44
N GLU A 560 -15.56 40.02 -18.12
CA GLU A 560 -14.99 41.33 -17.78
C GLU A 560 -16.03 42.45 -17.90
N GLN A 561 -16.83 42.45 -18.97
CA GLN A 561 -17.92 43.42 -19.16
C GLN A 561 -18.97 43.33 -18.05
N LEU A 562 -19.42 42.13 -17.70
CA LEU A 562 -20.40 41.91 -16.63
C LEU A 562 -19.95 42.52 -15.30
N TRP A 563 -18.67 42.40 -14.95
CA TRP A 563 -18.14 42.95 -13.71
C TRP A 563 -17.81 44.44 -13.79
N LYS A 564 -17.62 44.97 -14.99
CA LYS A 564 -17.45 46.41 -15.23
C LYS A 564 -18.78 47.16 -15.18
N THR A 565 -19.86 46.58 -15.72
CA THR A 565 -21.22 47.15 -15.78
C THR A 565 -22.31 46.13 -15.39
N PRO A 566 -22.46 45.79 -14.10
CA PRO A 566 -23.40 44.75 -13.65
C PRO A 566 -24.87 44.99 -14.02
N ASP A 567 -25.29 46.25 -14.18
CA ASP A 567 -26.67 46.60 -14.53
C ASP A 567 -27.03 46.24 -16.00
N GLU A 568 -26.03 45.98 -16.86
CA GLU A 568 -26.21 45.59 -18.26
C GLU A 568 -26.32 44.06 -18.44
N TYR A 569 -26.48 43.29 -17.35
CA TYR A 569 -26.52 41.83 -17.40
C TYR A 569 -27.55 41.25 -18.38
N LYS A 570 -28.65 41.96 -18.67
CA LYS A 570 -29.68 41.52 -19.63
C LYS A 570 -29.15 41.46 -21.06
N LEU A 571 -28.38 42.47 -21.49
CA LEU A 571 -27.78 42.51 -22.82
C LEU A 571 -26.75 41.40 -22.98
N ILE A 572 -25.95 41.17 -21.93
CA ILE A 572 -24.94 40.10 -21.90
C ILE A 572 -25.61 38.72 -21.97
N ILE A 573 -26.74 38.52 -21.28
CA ILE A 573 -27.52 37.28 -21.36
C ILE A 573 -28.05 37.06 -22.79
N GLU A 574 -28.64 38.07 -23.42
CA GLU A 574 -29.15 37.97 -24.80
C GLU A 574 -28.03 37.60 -25.78
N GLU A 575 -26.83 38.17 -25.65
CA GLU A 575 -25.67 37.81 -26.47
C GLU A 575 -25.21 36.37 -26.22
N ILE A 576 -25.14 35.92 -24.96
CA ILE A 576 -24.76 34.54 -24.62
C ILE A 576 -25.79 33.54 -25.16
N GLU A 577 -27.08 33.83 -25.02
CA GLU A 577 -28.16 32.97 -25.52
C GLU A 577 -28.13 32.88 -27.05
N SER A 578 -27.80 33.97 -27.76
CA SER A 578 -27.66 33.97 -29.22
C SER A 578 -26.52 33.08 -29.74
N LEU A 579 -25.48 32.86 -28.92
CA LEU A 579 -24.36 31.95 -29.24
C LEU A 579 -24.73 30.48 -29.02
N ASP A 580 -25.78 30.20 -28.22
CA ASP A 580 -26.22 28.85 -27.88
C ASP A 580 -27.74 28.72 -27.75
N ASN A 581 -28.43 28.60 -28.88
CA ASN A 581 -29.86 28.30 -28.92
C ASN A 581 -30.25 26.93 -28.33
N LYS A 582 -29.30 26.12 -27.83
CA LYS A 582 -29.50 24.76 -27.30
C LYS A 582 -28.99 24.58 -25.87
N TYR A 583 -28.82 25.65 -25.10
CA TYR A 583 -28.27 25.61 -23.74
C TYR A 583 -28.98 24.60 -22.83
N GLU A 584 -30.31 24.65 -22.76
CA GLU A 584 -31.09 23.72 -21.92
C GLU A 584 -30.94 22.25 -22.38
N PHE A 585 -30.92 22.01 -23.69
CA PHE A 585 -30.70 20.67 -24.25
C PHE A 585 -29.31 20.12 -23.88
N ARG A 586 -28.26 20.95 -23.86
CA ARG A 586 -26.91 20.54 -23.44
C ARG A 586 -26.85 20.21 -21.94
N PHE A 587 -27.60 20.94 -21.12
CA PHE A 587 -27.68 20.66 -19.70
C PHE A 587 -28.44 19.34 -19.43
N GLU A 588 -29.53 19.06 -20.14
CA GLU A 588 -30.21 17.76 -20.09
C GLU A 588 -29.27 16.61 -20.49
N GLN A 589 -28.45 16.79 -21.53
CA GLN A 589 -27.42 15.80 -21.90
C GLN A 589 -26.42 15.54 -20.77
N TRP A 590 -26.04 16.56 -20.02
CA TRP A 590 -25.19 16.37 -18.84
C TRP A 590 -25.91 15.57 -17.76
N VAL A 591 -27.18 15.87 -17.45
CA VAL A 591 -27.97 15.10 -16.48
C VAL A 591 -28.06 13.63 -16.88
N GLU A 592 -28.23 13.33 -18.17
CA GLU A 592 -28.25 11.96 -18.68
C GLU A 592 -26.88 11.26 -18.65
N SER A 593 -25.78 12.01 -18.53
CA SER A 593 -24.43 11.45 -18.36
C SER A 593 -24.12 11.06 -16.91
N LEU A 594 -24.94 11.49 -15.94
CA LEU A 594 -24.72 11.19 -14.52
C LEU A 594 -25.23 9.79 -14.14
N PRO A 595 -24.68 9.18 -13.07
CA PRO A 595 -25.20 7.94 -12.50
C PRO A 595 -26.67 8.07 -12.08
N TYR A 596 -27.46 7.01 -12.27
CA TYR A 596 -28.91 6.98 -11.98
C TYR A 596 -29.30 7.51 -10.57
N PRO A 597 -28.55 7.20 -9.49
CA PRO A 597 -28.86 7.73 -8.16
C PRO A 597 -28.88 9.26 -8.07
N LEU A 598 -28.14 9.96 -8.93
CA LEU A 598 -27.99 11.41 -8.91
C LEU A 598 -28.85 12.09 -9.97
N SER A 599 -28.82 11.57 -11.21
CA SER A 599 -29.60 12.07 -12.34
C SER A 599 -31.10 12.07 -12.04
N SER A 600 -31.62 11.02 -11.38
CA SER A 600 -33.03 10.91 -11.02
C SER A 600 -33.49 12.03 -10.08
N ILE A 601 -32.65 12.45 -9.12
CA ILE A 601 -32.97 13.53 -8.18
C ILE A 601 -32.98 14.89 -8.90
N LEU A 602 -31.98 15.12 -9.77
CA LEU A 602 -31.94 16.32 -10.60
C LEU A 602 -33.15 16.42 -11.52
N TRP A 603 -33.51 15.32 -12.17
CA TRP A 603 -34.66 15.26 -13.06
C TRP A 603 -35.97 15.63 -12.36
N GLU A 604 -36.19 15.19 -11.12
CA GLU A 604 -37.36 15.59 -10.31
C GLU A 604 -37.37 17.11 -10.02
N SER A 605 -36.20 17.74 -9.84
CA SER A 605 -36.13 19.20 -9.70
C SER A 605 -36.58 19.92 -10.97
N PHE A 606 -36.12 19.48 -12.13
CA PHE A 606 -36.38 20.16 -13.41
C PHE A 606 -37.80 19.93 -13.93
N SER A 607 -38.33 18.73 -13.71
CA SER A 607 -39.69 18.36 -14.13
C SER A 607 -40.79 18.91 -13.20
N SER A 608 -40.46 19.29 -11.96
CA SER A 608 -41.41 19.89 -11.03
C SER A 608 -41.85 21.29 -11.49
N SER A 609 -43.15 21.56 -11.46
CA SER A 609 -43.70 22.91 -11.69
C SER A 609 -43.70 23.80 -10.44
N LYS A 610 -43.46 23.24 -9.24
CA LYS A 610 -43.52 23.96 -7.96
C LYS A 610 -42.12 24.37 -7.48
N ALA A 611 -41.93 25.67 -7.26
CA ALA A 611 -40.63 26.27 -6.92
C ALA A 611 -40.03 25.75 -5.59
N ASP A 612 -40.86 25.51 -4.58
CA ASP A 612 -40.44 24.92 -3.29
C ASP A 612 -39.88 23.51 -3.47
N LEU A 613 -40.55 22.68 -4.27
CA LEU A 613 -40.07 21.33 -4.59
C LEU A 613 -38.78 21.38 -5.41
N LYS A 614 -38.64 22.31 -6.37
CA LYS A 614 -37.39 22.46 -7.13
C LYS A 614 -36.20 22.69 -6.20
N VAL A 615 -36.33 23.62 -5.25
CA VAL A 615 -35.31 23.93 -4.24
C VAL A 615 -35.00 22.70 -3.38
N LYS A 616 -36.04 22.01 -2.89
CA LYS A 616 -35.86 20.80 -2.07
C LYS A 616 -35.08 19.70 -2.79
N TYR A 617 -35.42 19.42 -4.04
CA TYR A 617 -34.69 18.42 -4.83
C TYR A 617 -33.24 18.81 -5.12
N LEU A 618 -32.96 20.10 -5.36
CA LEU A 618 -31.56 20.53 -5.52
C LEU A 618 -30.76 20.35 -4.23
N LEU A 619 -31.33 20.66 -3.06
CA LEU A 619 -30.68 20.40 -1.78
C LEU A 619 -30.41 18.89 -1.58
N HIS A 620 -31.41 18.05 -1.85
CA HIS A 620 -31.26 16.58 -1.79
C HIS A 620 -30.20 16.06 -2.78
N PHE A 621 -30.13 16.64 -3.99
CA PHE A 621 -29.11 16.25 -4.96
C PHE A 621 -27.70 16.52 -4.44
N PHE A 622 -27.45 17.68 -3.83
CA PHE A 622 -26.12 17.99 -3.28
C PHE A 622 -25.76 17.10 -2.09
N GLU A 623 -26.73 16.76 -1.25
CA GLU A 623 -26.53 15.80 -0.15
C GLU A 623 -26.19 14.41 -0.70
N ALA A 624 -27.01 13.88 -1.62
CA ALA A 624 -26.76 12.60 -2.28
C ALA A 624 -25.44 12.58 -3.07
N PHE A 625 -25.06 13.69 -3.70
CA PHE A 625 -23.79 13.82 -4.42
C PHE A 625 -22.59 13.70 -3.47
N SER A 626 -22.66 14.35 -2.30
CA SER A 626 -21.61 14.25 -1.27
C SER A 626 -21.41 12.81 -0.81
N GLU A 627 -22.52 12.13 -0.51
CA GLU A 627 -22.52 10.71 -0.13
C GLU A 627 -21.94 9.83 -1.23
N PHE A 628 -22.44 9.99 -2.46
CA PHE A 628 -22.04 9.20 -3.60
C PHE A 628 -20.54 9.34 -3.91
N ASN A 629 -19.99 10.56 -3.86
CA ASN A 629 -18.57 10.79 -4.08
C ASN A 629 -17.71 10.10 -3.00
N VAL A 630 -18.09 10.21 -1.72
CA VAL A 630 -17.39 9.51 -0.62
C VAL A 630 -17.47 8.00 -0.80
N ILE A 631 -18.63 7.47 -1.20
CA ILE A 631 -18.82 6.04 -1.49
C ILE A 631 -17.83 5.59 -2.55
N ILE A 632 -17.73 6.29 -3.69
CA ILE A 632 -16.77 5.92 -4.76
C ILE A 632 -15.34 5.90 -4.23
N MET A 633 -14.90 6.99 -3.58
CA MET A 633 -13.52 7.08 -3.11
C MET A 633 -13.18 6.02 -2.08
N LEU A 634 -14.05 5.79 -1.08
CA LEU A 634 -13.83 4.75 -0.08
C LEU A 634 -13.83 3.35 -0.68
N SER A 635 -14.77 3.07 -1.59
CA SER A 635 -14.90 1.75 -2.21
C SER A 635 -13.65 1.37 -3.01
N GLY A 636 -13.10 2.32 -3.77
CA GLY A 636 -11.82 2.12 -4.44
C GLY A 636 -10.71 1.86 -3.43
N LEU A 637 -10.50 2.80 -2.49
CA LEU A 637 -9.36 2.73 -1.57
C LEU A 637 -9.34 1.48 -0.68
N ILE A 638 -10.49 0.99 -0.22
CA ILE A 638 -10.59 -0.16 0.68
C ILE A 638 -10.36 -1.49 -0.05
N SER A 639 -10.48 -1.52 -1.37
CA SER A 639 -10.12 -2.71 -2.16
C SER A 639 -8.65 -3.14 -1.98
N ASP A 640 -7.79 -2.24 -1.48
CA ASP A 640 -6.47 -2.56 -0.94
C ASP A 640 -6.37 -2.10 0.52
N GLU A 641 -6.72 -2.99 1.46
CA GLU A 641 -6.71 -2.68 2.89
C GLU A 641 -5.34 -2.22 3.41
N ARG A 642 -4.23 -2.77 2.88
CA ARG A 642 -2.88 -2.39 3.31
C ARG A 642 -2.61 -0.95 2.93
N PHE A 643 -2.90 -0.60 1.68
CA PHE A 643 -2.77 0.76 1.17
C PHE A 643 -3.65 1.74 1.94
N PHE A 644 -4.92 1.42 2.15
CA PHE A 644 -5.87 2.25 2.89
C PHE A 644 -5.41 2.52 4.32
N ASN A 645 -5.05 1.47 5.08
CA ASN A 645 -4.63 1.61 6.47
C ASN A 645 -3.31 2.39 6.59
N ARG A 646 -2.42 2.32 5.59
CA ARG A 646 -1.15 3.05 5.58
C ARG A 646 -1.35 4.54 5.29
N GLU A 647 -2.15 4.88 4.28
CA GLU A 647 -2.22 6.25 3.75
C GLU A 647 -3.43 7.06 4.26
N PHE A 648 -4.52 6.41 4.67
CA PHE A 648 -5.80 7.06 5.00
C PHE A 648 -6.25 6.88 6.45
N ASN A 649 -5.45 6.22 7.29
CA ASN A 649 -5.78 6.02 8.71
C ASN A 649 -6.16 7.32 9.44
N ARG A 650 -5.52 8.45 9.15
CA ARG A 650 -5.82 9.74 9.79
C ARG A 650 -7.23 10.25 9.50
N CYS A 651 -7.83 9.84 8.38
CA CYS A 651 -9.21 10.21 8.04
C CYS A 651 -10.25 9.36 8.78
N THR A 652 -9.83 8.22 9.34
CA THR A 652 -10.70 7.29 10.08
C THR A 652 -10.35 7.21 11.57
N GLN A 653 -9.25 7.83 12.01
CA GLN A 653 -8.81 7.90 13.40
C GLN A 653 -9.72 8.78 14.28
N PHE A 654 -9.62 8.56 15.61
CA PHE A 654 -10.40 9.23 16.63
C PHE A 654 -10.16 10.75 16.63
N ASN A 655 -11.09 11.46 16.02
CA ASN A 655 -11.33 12.86 16.31
C ASN A 655 -12.59 12.91 17.21
N PRO A 656 -12.52 13.51 18.42
CA PRO A 656 -13.65 13.55 19.36
C PRO A 656 -14.94 14.12 18.75
N LYS A 657 -14.82 15.01 17.73
CA LYS A 657 -15.96 15.57 16.99
C LYS A 657 -16.66 14.55 16.06
N PHE A 658 -16.05 13.41 15.80
CA PHE A 658 -16.49 12.38 14.87
C PHE A 658 -16.76 11.03 15.56
N GLN A 659 -16.83 10.98 16.90
CA GLN A 659 -17.17 9.73 17.55
C GLN A 659 -18.57 9.25 17.12
N ASN A 660 -18.68 8.02 16.61
CA ASN A 660 -19.92 7.42 16.13
C ASN A 660 -20.65 8.19 15.00
N TRP A 661 -20.00 9.14 14.31
CA TRP A 661 -20.65 9.95 13.27
C TRP A 661 -21.29 9.09 12.18
N PHE A 662 -20.64 7.97 11.82
CA PHE A 662 -21.06 7.02 10.80
C PHE A 662 -22.32 6.21 11.19
N LYS A 663 -22.73 6.25 12.46
CA LYS A 663 -24.01 5.65 12.92
C LYS A 663 -25.19 6.56 12.61
N ASN A 664 -24.99 7.87 12.54
CA ASN A 664 -26.01 8.86 12.18
C ASN A 664 -25.36 9.97 11.36
N PRO A 665 -24.91 9.67 10.13
CA PRO A 665 -24.26 10.66 9.29
C PRO A 665 -25.21 11.81 8.95
N SER A 666 -24.64 12.96 8.64
CA SER A 666 -25.34 14.13 8.14
C SER A 666 -24.60 14.63 6.92
N PHE A 667 -25.25 15.49 6.11
CA PHE A 667 -24.58 16.16 4.99
C PHE A 667 -23.23 16.79 5.39
N GLY A 668 -23.15 17.43 6.56
CA GLY A 668 -21.90 18.00 7.08
C GLY A 668 -20.83 16.95 7.42
N ASN A 669 -21.23 15.80 7.95
CA ASN A 669 -20.31 14.71 8.27
C ASN A 669 -19.71 14.09 7.01
N TRP A 670 -20.52 13.88 5.97
CA TRP A 670 -20.05 13.39 4.67
C TRP A 670 -19.09 14.36 4.00
N ASN A 671 -19.41 15.66 4.01
CA ASN A 671 -18.51 16.71 3.48
C ASN A 671 -17.16 16.72 4.20
N TYR A 672 -17.16 16.54 5.53
CA TYR A 672 -15.92 16.51 6.29
C TYR A 672 -15.05 15.30 5.93
N LEU A 673 -15.63 14.09 5.95
CA LEU A 673 -14.89 12.87 5.61
C LEU A 673 -14.36 12.95 4.18
N GLY A 674 -15.21 13.32 3.23
CA GLY A 674 -14.84 13.46 1.83
C GLY A 674 -13.70 14.46 1.65
N ARG A 675 -13.73 15.61 2.33
CA ARG A 675 -12.63 16.59 2.30
C ARG A 675 -11.33 16.03 2.87
N CYS A 676 -11.39 15.19 3.90
CA CYS A 676 -10.19 14.52 4.44
C CYS A 676 -9.59 13.57 3.41
N ILE A 677 -10.42 12.67 2.85
CA ILE A 677 -9.98 11.70 1.85
C ILE A 677 -9.42 12.43 0.63
N ALA A 678 -10.11 13.47 0.15
CA ALA A 678 -9.71 14.26 -1.00
C ALA A 678 -8.34 14.93 -0.81
N LYS A 679 -8.09 15.54 0.37
CA LYS A 679 -6.78 16.11 0.71
C LYS A 679 -5.65 15.08 0.60
N ASN A 680 -5.86 13.90 1.16
CA ASN A 680 -4.86 12.84 1.13
C ASN A 680 -4.69 12.26 -0.28
N LEU A 681 -5.78 12.07 -1.02
CA LEU A 681 -5.74 11.56 -2.39
C LEU A 681 -4.99 12.52 -3.32
N GLN A 682 -5.27 13.82 -3.25
CA GLN A 682 -4.53 14.86 -3.98
C GLN A 682 -3.03 14.87 -3.64
N TYR A 683 -2.68 14.66 -2.37
CA TYR A 683 -1.29 14.54 -1.96
C TYR A 683 -0.61 13.30 -2.53
N ILE A 684 -1.31 12.16 -2.56
CA ILE A 684 -0.81 10.90 -3.10
C ILE A 684 -0.63 10.95 -4.62
N LEU A 685 -1.59 11.53 -5.34
CA LEU A 685 -1.55 11.67 -6.80
C LEU A 685 -0.34 12.49 -7.29
N LYS A 686 0.26 13.31 -6.43
CA LYS A 686 1.50 14.05 -6.71
C LYS A 686 2.79 13.22 -6.56
N LYS A 687 2.73 12.01 -6.00
CA LYS A 687 3.90 11.15 -5.77
C LYS A 687 3.93 9.99 -6.77
N LYS A 688 4.92 9.93 -7.67
CA LYS A 688 5.04 8.96 -8.77
C LYS A 688 4.66 7.52 -8.39
N HIS A 689 5.37 6.91 -7.44
CA HIS A 689 5.09 5.53 -7.02
C HIS A 689 3.68 5.33 -6.46
N LYS A 690 3.24 6.24 -5.58
CA LYS A 690 1.93 6.10 -4.92
C LYS A 690 0.76 6.41 -5.85
N ARG A 691 0.95 7.30 -6.83
CA ARG A 691 -0.03 7.59 -7.89
C ARG A 691 -0.36 6.31 -8.66
N ASN A 692 0.65 5.59 -9.15
CA ASN A 692 0.43 4.36 -9.90
C ASN A 692 -0.31 3.29 -9.09
N GLN A 693 0.03 3.15 -7.80
CA GLN A 693 -0.71 2.27 -6.89
C GLN A 693 -2.20 2.67 -6.80
N VAL A 694 -2.49 3.96 -6.62
CA VAL A 694 -3.88 4.45 -6.56
C VAL A 694 -4.63 4.27 -7.89
N LEU A 695 -4.00 4.58 -9.03
CA LEU A 695 -4.62 4.40 -10.34
C LEU A 695 -4.99 2.93 -10.58
N ASN A 696 -4.08 2.01 -10.22
CA ASN A 696 -4.35 0.57 -10.27
C ASN A 696 -5.50 0.16 -9.34
N ILE A 697 -5.54 0.66 -8.10
CA ILE A 697 -6.62 0.39 -7.13
C ILE A 697 -7.99 0.74 -7.73
N PHE A 698 -8.09 1.91 -8.37
CA PHE A 698 -9.32 2.36 -9.00
C PHE A 698 -9.56 1.80 -10.41
N GLY A 699 -8.67 0.96 -10.92
CA GLY A 699 -8.75 0.49 -12.30
C GLY A 699 -8.86 1.67 -13.27
N THR A 700 -8.14 2.76 -13.04
CA THR A 700 -8.09 3.91 -13.96
C THR A 700 -6.69 4.03 -14.57
N TYR A 701 -6.62 4.46 -15.83
CA TYR A 701 -5.35 4.82 -16.47
C TYR A 701 -5.06 6.33 -16.36
N ASN A 702 -6.08 7.15 -16.05
CA ASN A 702 -5.94 8.61 -15.98
C ASN A 702 -6.29 9.11 -14.56
N ALA A 703 -5.41 9.96 -14.01
CA ALA A 703 -5.65 10.60 -12.72
C ALA A 703 -6.82 11.60 -12.75
N GLN A 704 -7.21 12.12 -13.92
CA GLN A 704 -8.23 13.16 -14.04
C GLN A 704 -9.55 12.82 -13.35
N PHE A 705 -9.98 11.55 -13.40
CA PHE A 705 -11.18 11.10 -12.70
C PHE A 705 -11.06 11.32 -11.18
N LEU A 706 -9.95 10.86 -10.61
CA LEU A 706 -9.68 10.97 -9.17
C LEU A 706 -9.39 12.42 -8.75
N GLU A 707 -8.66 13.17 -9.58
CA GLU A 707 -8.38 14.59 -9.35
C GLU A 707 -9.67 15.41 -9.25
N LYS A 708 -10.64 15.16 -10.13
CA LYS A 708 -11.95 15.84 -10.10
C LYS A 708 -12.82 15.40 -8.93
N LEU A 709 -12.86 14.11 -8.60
CA LEU A 709 -13.57 13.62 -7.41
C LEU A 709 -12.99 14.17 -6.10
N SER A 710 -11.68 14.41 -6.07
CA SER A 710 -10.95 14.92 -4.91
C SER A 710 -10.62 16.41 -4.95
N SER A 711 -11.30 17.18 -5.81
CA SER A 711 -11.07 18.62 -5.93
C SER A 711 -11.42 19.37 -4.64
N TYR A 712 -10.62 20.37 -4.26
CA TYR A 712 -10.94 21.22 -3.11
C TYR A 712 -12.17 22.10 -3.36
N ASP A 713 -12.29 22.63 -4.58
CA ASP A 713 -13.43 23.48 -4.98
C ASP A 713 -14.76 22.74 -4.83
N LEU A 714 -14.75 21.43 -5.12
CA LEU A 714 -15.91 20.57 -4.96
C LEU A 714 -16.44 20.58 -3.52
N TYR A 715 -15.55 20.39 -2.54
CA TYR A 715 -15.94 20.36 -1.14
C TYR A 715 -16.30 21.74 -0.58
N ASP A 716 -15.77 22.81 -1.17
CA ASP A 716 -16.18 24.17 -0.82
C ASP A 716 -17.59 24.48 -1.34
N ILE A 717 -17.95 24.02 -2.56
CA ILE A 717 -19.34 24.07 -3.09
C ILE A 717 -20.30 23.27 -2.19
N LEU A 718 -19.94 22.03 -1.84
CA LEU A 718 -20.79 21.18 -0.98
C LEU A 718 -20.98 21.80 0.42
N SER A 719 -19.94 22.43 0.96
CA SER A 719 -20.01 23.13 2.25
C SER A 719 -20.85 24.42 2.17
N GLU A 720 -20.79 25.15 1.06
CA GLU A 720 -21.66 26.29 0.77
C GLU A 720 -23.14 25.87 0.78
N VAL A 721 -23.50 24.84 0.02
CA VAL A 721 -24.89 24.36 -0.07
C VAL A 721 -25.38 23.76 1.26
N SER A 722 -24.52 23.06 2.00
CA SER A 722 -24.86 22.55 3.33
C SER A 722 -25.27 23.67 4.30
N ARG A 723 -24.61 24.84 4.23
CA ARG A 723 -25.00 26.03 4.99
C ARG A 723 -26.38 26.55 4.56
N TYR A 724 -26.65 26.61 3.25
CA TYR A 724 -27.98 26.98 2.75
C TYR A 724 -29.07 26.04 3.26
N ARG A 725 -28.85 24.72 3.19
CA ARG A 725 -29.80 23.72 3.73
C ARG A 725 -30.11 23.97 5.20
N ASN A 726 -29.08 24.19 6.01
CA ASN A 726 -29.24 24.42 7.44
C ASN A 726 -29.99 25.73 7.72
N SER A 727 -29.75 26.78 6.94
CA SER A 727 -30.44 28.06 7.09
C SER A 727 -31.86 28.10 6.52
N TRP A 728 -32.14 27.36 5.45
CA TRP A 728 -33.40 27.48 4.69
C TRP A 728 -34.43 26.41 5.03
N ASP A 729 -34.01 25.19 5.32
CA ASP A 729 -34.89 24.02 5.48
C ASP A 729 -34.87 23.47 6.91
N ALA A 730 -33.70 23.42 7.56
CA ALA A 730 -33.59 22.92 8.93
C ALA A 730 -34.03 23.94 10.01
N HIS A 731 -33.78 25.23 9.78
CA HIS A 731 -34.07 26.31 10.73
C HIS A 731 -34.76 27.54 10.09
N GLY A 732 -35.20 27.43 8.83
CA GLY A 732 -35.75 28.55 8.07
C GLY A 732 -37.28 28.70 8.20
N PRO A 733 -37.83 29.92 8.09
CA PRO A 733 -39.28 30.14 7.99
C PRO A 733 -39.83 29.69 6.64
N VAL A 734 -41.14 29.45 6.56
CA VAL A 734 -41.86 29.34 5.29
C VAL A 734 -41.79 30.67 4.56
N VAL A 735 -41.47 30.65 3.26
CA VAL A 735 -41.24 31.85 2.45
C VAL A 735 -42.17 31.94 1.25
N SER A 736 -42.19 33.11 0.62
CA SER A 736 -43.00 33.36 -0.58
C SER A 736 -42.45 32.64 -1.82
N TYR A 737 -43.29 32.51 -2.85
CA TYR A 737 -42.88 31.97 -4.15
C TYR A 737 -41.67 32.69 -4.75
N ALA A 738 -41.64 34.03 -4.68
CA ALA A 738 -40.54 34.84 -5.19
C ALA A 738 -39.20 34.54 -4.48
N GLU A 739 -39.25 34.24 -3.18
CA GLU A 739 -38.07 33.84 -2.43
C GLU A 739 -37.63 32.41 -2.79
N TYR A 740 -38.55 31.48 -3.07
CA TYR A 740 -38.19 30.16 -3.61
C TYR A 740 -37.54 30.24 -4.99
N GLU A 741 -38.03 31.10 -5.88
CA GLU A 741 -37.40 31.37 -7.17
C GLU A 741 -35.98 31.93 -7.01
N LYS A 742 -35.77 32.83 -6.04
CA LYS A 742 -34.43 33.35 -5.72
C LYS A 742 -33.51 32.23 -5.20
N ARG A 743 -33.97 31.40 -4.26
CA ARG A 743 -33.22 30.25 -3.74
C ARG A 743 -32.89 29.25 -4.85
N TYR A 744 -33.83 29.01 -5.76
CA TYR A 744 -33.60 28.16 -6.93
C TYR A 744 -32.49 28.69 -7.83
N LYS A 745 -32.47 30.01 -8.13
CA LYS A 745 -31.39 30.65 -8.88
C LYS A 745 -30.03 30.51 -8.19
N ILE A 746 -29.98 30.65 -6.86
CA ILE A 746 -28.75 30.45 -6.07
C ILE A 746 -28.25 29.01 -6.22
N LEU A 747 -29.13 28.01 -6.06
CA LEU A 747 -28.74 26.61 -6.19
C LEU A 747 -28.39 26.22 -7.64
N ARG A 748 -29.03 26.82 -8.66
CA ARG A 748 -28.64 26.65 -10.07
C ARG A 748 -27.23 27.17 -10.36
N ASN A 749 -26.83 28.26 -9.70
CA ASN A 749 -25.44 28.71 -9.75
C ASN A 749 -24.49 27.68 -9.11
N SER A 750 -24.85 27.12 -7.94
CA SER A 750 -24.07 26.03 -7.33
C SER A 750 -23.97 24.80 -8.24
N ILE A 751 -25.02 24.45 -8.99
CA ILE A 751 -25.00 23.37 -9.99
C ILE A 751 -24.02 23.69 -11.12
N SER A 752 -24.00 24.94 -11.59
CA SER A 752 -23.09 25.38 -12.64
C SER A 752 -21.63 25.32 -12.17
N LYS A 753 -21.34 25.76 -10.94
CA LYS A 753 -20.02 25.60 -10.30
C LYS A 753 -19.62 24.12 -10.20
N LEU A 754 -20.56 23.26 -9.80
CA LEU A 754 -20.33 21.81 -9.71
C LEU A 754 -20.00 21.23 -11.09
N TYR A 755 -20.76 21.57 -12.13
CA TYR A 755 -20.51 21.14 -13.50
C TYR A 755 -19.13 21.58 -13.99
N THR A 756 -18.70 22.81 -13.73
CA THR A 756 -17.33 23.26 -14.07
C THR A 756 -16.26 22.42 -13.37
N CYS A 757 -16.51 22.00 -12.13
CA CYS A 757 -15.57 21.20 -11.34
C CYS A 757 -15.46 19.75 -11.83
N ILE A 758 -16.60 19.07 -12.05
CA ILE A 758 -16.61 17.63 -12.36
C ILE A 758 -16.75 17.34 -13.87
N GLY A 759 -17.38 18.23 -14.63
CA GLY A 759 -17.66 18.05 -16.06
C GLY A 759 -18.38 16.74 -16.36
N ASN A 760 -17.89 16.03 -17.38
CA ASN A 760 -18.43 14.77 -17.88
C ASN A 760 -17.67 13.53 -17.38
N ILE A 761 -17.10 13.56 -16.17
CA ILE A 761 -16.26 12.46 -15.66
C ILE A 761 -16.95 11.10 -15.65
N PHE A 762 -18.28 11.05 -15.57
CA PHE A 762 -19.04 9.79 -15.55
C PHE A 762 -19.38 9.24 -16.93
N LYS A 763 -19.05 9.95 -18.01
CA LYS A 763 -19.29 9.47 -19.38
C LYS A 763 -18.53 8.17 -19.66
N ASP A 764 -17.27 8.13 -19.22
CA ASP A 764 -16.35 7.02 -19.45
C ASP A 764 -16.18 6.16 -18.17
N ASN A 765 -16.84 6.52 -17.06
CA ASN A 765 -16.81 5.83 -15.77
C ASN A 765 -18.22 5.40 -15.39
N LEU A 766 -18.59 4.20 -15.85
CA LEU A 766 -19.96 3.70 -15.81
C LEU A 766 -20.28 3.03 -14.49
N LEU A 767 -21.48 3.32 -13.98
CA LEU A 767 -22.08 2.54 -12.92
C LEU A 767 -22.85 1.37 -13.54
N ILE A 768 -22.64 0.15 -13.04
CA ILE A 768 -23.22 -1.07 -13.59
C ILE A 768 -23.81 -1.97 -12.50
N ILE A 769 -24.80 -2.76 -12.88
CA ILE A 769 -25.35 -3.86 -12.07
C ILE A 769 -25.26 -5.14 -12.91
N PRO A 770 -24.44 -6.13 -12.51
CA PRO A 770 -24.29 -7.38 -13.26
C PRO A 770 -25.58 -8.21 -13.23
N LEU A 771 -25.87 -8.93 -14.31
CA LEU A 771 -27.03 -9.81 -14.44
C LEU A 771 -26.60 -11.26 -14.51
N GLU A 772 -26.18 -11.70 -15.70
CA GLU A 772 -25.76 -13.06 -15.99
C GLU A 772 -24.29 -13.06 -16.36
N SER A 773 -23.59 -14.14 -16.03
CA SER A 773 -22.17 -14.28 -16.33
C SER A 773 -21.82 -15.66 -16.86
N THR A 774 -20.80 -15.69 -17.69
CA THR A 774 -20.11 -16.91 -18.10
C THR A 774 -18.63 -16.75 -17.79
N PHE A 775 -18.02 -17.76 -17.17
CA PHE A 775 -16.59 -17.80 -16.95
C PHE A 775 -15.92 -18.71 -17.97
N ARG A 776 -14.97 -18.17 -18.73
CA ARG A 776 -14.19 -18.94 -19.70
C ARG A 776 -12.80 -18.32 -19.84
N ASP A 777 -11.78 -19.17 -19.83
CA ASP A 777 -10.38 -18.77 -20.05
C ASP A 777 -9.90 -17.66 -19.11
N GLY A 778 -10.40 -17.66 -17.86
CA GLY A 778 -10.01 -16.73 -16.80
C GLY A 778 -10.66 -15.34 -16.90
N ILE A 779 -11.71 -15.22 -17.73
CA ILE A 779 -12.47 -13.98 -17.88
C ILE A 779 -13.94 -14.26 -17.63
N HIS A 780 -14.56 -13.38 -16.84
CA HIS A 780 -16.00 -13.34 -16.69
C HIS A 780 -16.59 -12.41 -17.75
N SER A 781 -17.42 -12.95 -18.64
CA SER A 781 -18.23 -12.15 -19.57
C SER A 781 -19.61 -11.94 -18.94
N TYR A 782 -20.06 -10.70 -18.88
CA TYR A 782 -21.31 -10.29 -18.23
C TYR A 782 -22.25 -9.59 -19.20
N ASN A 783 -23.54 -9.89 -19.05
CA ASN A 783 -24.60 -8.93 -19.35
C ASN A 783 -24.82 -8.08 -18.11
N ALA A 784 -24.81 -6.75 -18.23
CA ALA A 784 -25.00 -5.82 -17.13
C ALA A 784 -25.94 -4.68 -17.48
N LYS A 785 -26.68 -4.17 -16.50
CA LYS A 785 -27.46 -2.94 -16.65
C LYS A 785 -26.54 -1.74 -16.58
N LYS A 786 -26.57 -0.86 -17.59
CA LYS A 786 -25.92 0.45 -17.53
C LYS A 786 -26.72 1.38 -16.60
N PHE A 787 -26.26 1.51 -15.35
CA PHE A 787 -26.95 2.19 -14.25
C PHE A 787 -26.73 3.72 -14.27
N MET A 788 -27.04 4.32 -15.43
CA MET A 788 -26.79 5.72 -15.78
C MET A 788 -28.07 6.40 -16.27
N GLY A 789 -28.09 7.74 -16.31
CA GLY A 789 -29.20 8.53 -16.86
C GLY A 789 -30.39 8.65 -15.92
N SER A 790 -31.40 9.46 -16.25
CA SER A 790 -32.51 9.79 -15.32
C SER A 790 -33.59 8.71 -15.22
N ARG A 791 -33.60 7.76 -16.16
CA ARG A 791 -34.68 6.78 -16.35
C ARG A 791 -34.38 5.47 -15.64
N ASN A 792 -35.42 4.83 -15.10
CA ASN A 792 -35.32 3.54 -14.40
C ASN A 792 -35.35 2.30 -15.31
N ARG A 793 -35.33 2.50 -16.64
CA ARG A 793 -35.23 1.44 -17.66
C ARG A 793 -33.83 1.47 -18.26
N PHE A 794 -32.96 0.65 -17.71
CA PHE A 794 -31.56 0.59 -18.12
C PHE A 794 -31.37 -0.28 -19.36
N ILE A 795 -30.51 0.17 -20.27
CA ILE A 795 -30.02 -0.66 -21.36
C ILE A 795 -29.07 -1.72 -20.81
N THR A 796 -29.06 -2.89 -21.44
CA THR A 796 -28.08 -3.94 -21.17
C THR A 796 -26.84 -3.68 -22.02
N ILE A 797 -25.67 -3.83 -21.41
CA ILE A 797 -24.37 -3.78 -22.07
C ILE A 797 -23.62 -5.08 -21.79
N GLU A 798 -22.75 -5.45 -22.73
CA GLU A 798 -21.82 -6.55 -22.57
C GLU A 798 -20.48 -6.01 -22.07
N LEU A 799 -19.87 -6.71 -21.11
CA LEU A 799 -18.57 -6.35 -20.56
C LEU A 799 -17.79 -7.57 -20.07
N GLU A 800 -16.47 -7.39 -19.94
CA GLU A 800 -15.57 -8.41 -19.43
C GLU A 800 -14.94 -7.99 -18.11
N SER A 801 -14.76 -8.92 -17.19
CA SER A 801 -14.03 -8.69 -15.96
C SER A 801 -13.04 -9.80 -15.62
N ILE A 802 -11.93 -9.40 -14.99
CA ILE A 802 -10.93 -10.29 -14.40
C ILE A 802 -11.28 -10.71 -12.96
N THR A 803 -12.33 -10.13 -12.36
CA THR A 803 -12.82 -10.52 -11.04
C THR A 803 -14.32 -10.79 -11.10
N PRO A 804 -14.84 -11.74 -10.31
CA PRO A 804 -16.26 -12.00 -10.27
C PRO A 804 -17.02 -10.82 -9.63
N MET A 805 -18.14 -10.46 -10.24
CA MET A 805 -19.11 -9.49 -9.73
C MET A 805 -20.41 -10.17 -9.29
N ASP A 806 -20.98 -9.74 -8.16
CA ASP A 806 -22.24 -10.22 -7.60
C ASP A 806 -23.42 -9.39 -8.11
N SER A 807 -24.44 -10.07 -8.62
CA SER A 807 -25.72 -9.50 -9.09
C SER A 807 -26.44 -8.56 -8.10
N LYS A 808 -26.12 -8.65 -6.81
CA LYS A 808 -26.71 -7.83 -5.74
C LYS A 808 -25.96 -6.53 -5.49
N ASP A 809 -24.74 -6.41 -5.98
CA ASP A 809 -23.85 -5.28 -5.72
C ASP A 809 -23.81 -4.32 -6.93
N ILE A 810 -23.43 -3.08 -6.66
CA ILE A 810 -23.26 -2.04 -7.68
C ILE A 810 -21.77 -1.85 -7.90
N TYR A 811 -21.35 -1.73 -9.16
CA TYR A 811 -19.94 -1.60 -9.52
C TYR A 811 -19.70 -0.33 -10.31
N LEU A 812 -18.55 0.32 -10.06
CA LEU A 812 -17.98 1.31 -10.96
C LEU A 812 -17.02 0.62 -11.91
N MET A 813 -17.15 0.88 -13.20
CA MET A 813 -16.31 0.31 -14.24
C MET A 813 -15.99 1.37 -15.29
N MET A 814 -14.71 1.62 -15.49
CA MET A 814 -14.26 2.49 -16.57
C MET A 814 -14.39 1.75 -17.90
N GLU A 815 -14.81 2.46 -18.94
CA GLU A 815 -14.94 1.92 -20.28
C GLU A 815 -13.59 1.35 -20.75
N ASN A 816 -13.61 0.19 -21.41
CA ASN A 816 -12.43 -0.57 -21.85
C ASN A 816 -11.50 -1.09 -20.75
N ASN A 817 -11.86 -1.01 -19.46
CA ASN A 817 -11.15 -1.70 -18.38
C ASN A 817 -11.87 -3.01 -18.00
N ARG A 818 -11.13 -4.00 -17.48
CA ARG A 818 -11.66 -5.26 -16.93
C ARG A 818 -11.67 -5.33 -15.40
N LYS A 819 -11.22 -4.29 -14.71
CA LYS A 819 -11.16 -4.22 -13.25
C LYS A 819 -12.31 -3.39 -12.66
N PRO A 820 -13.40 -4.01 -12.20
CA PRO A 820 -14.52 -3.31 -11.60
C PRO A 820 -14.23 -2.96 -10.14
N ILE A 821 -14.76 -1.83 -9.67
CA ILE A 821 -14.76 -1.45 -8.25
C ILE A 821 -16.13 -1.74 -7.68
N LYS A 822 -16.23 -2.69 -6.75
CA LYS A 822 -17.44 -2.91 -5.98
C LYS A 822 -17.70 -1.70 -5.08
N LEU A 823 -18.87 -1.09 -5.17
CA LEU A 823 -19.27 -0.03 -4.26
C LEU A 823 -19.67 -0.59 -2.89
N LEU A 824 -19.29 0.12 -1.82
CA LEU A 824 -19.80 -0.10 -0.48
C LEU A 824 -21.34 -0.05 -0.49
N ARG A 825 -21.97 -0.92 0.31
CA ARG A 825 -23.43 -1.11 0.38
C ARG A 825 -24.20 0.05 1.06
N LEU A 826 -23.65 1.25 1.00
CA LEU A 826 -24.27 2.51 1.42
C LEU A 826 -25.27 3.04 0.38
N LEU A 827 -25.25 2.47 -0.84
CA LEU A 827 -26.21 2.72 -1.90
C LEU A 827 -26.93 1.42 -2.25
N LYS A 828 -28.26 1.46 -2.36
CA LYS A 828 -29.09 0.31 -2.75
C LYS A 828 -30.03 0.65 -3.89
N TYR A 829 -30.22 -0.32 -4.78
CA TYR A 829 -31.24 -0.27 -5.82
C TYR A 829 -32.33 -1.31 -5.51
N TYR A 830 -33.56 -0.85 -5.28
CA TYR A 830 -34.70 -1.71 -4.93
C TYR A 830 -35.99 -1.17 -5.53
N LYS A 831 -36.79 -2.05 -6.16
CA LYS A 831 -38.07 -1.71 -6.81
C LYS A 831 -37.99 -0.43 -7.67
N ASN A 832 -36.97 -0.35 -8.52
CA ASN A 832 -36.74 0.77 -9.43
C ASN A 832 -36.39 2.12 -8.77
N ALA A 833 -36.05 2.13 -7.48
CA ALA A 833 -35.62 3.32 -6.75
C ALA A 833 -34.24 3.13 -6.13
N CYS A 834 -33.53 4.24 -5.94
CA CYS A 834 -32.26 4.27 -5.20
C CYS A 834 -32.48 4.73 -3.77
N TYR A 835 -31.74 4.11 -2.87
CA TYR A 835 -31.75 4.38 -1.44
C TYR A 835 -30.32 4.58 -0.93
N PHE A 836 -30.10 5.65 -0.19
CA PHE A 836 -28.83 5.99 0.45
C PHE A 836 -28.89 5.69 1.95
N TYR A 837 -27.78 5.25 2.53
CA TYR A 837 -27.69 5.00 3.96
C TYR A 837 -27.86 6.29 4.76
N ASN A 838 -28.79 6.27 5.72
CA ASN A 838 -29.11 7.44 6.54
C ASN A 838 -28.67 7.26 7.99
N SER A 839 -29.03 6.13 8.62
CA SER A 839 -28.73 5.92 10.04
C SER A 839 -28.78 4.46 10.46
N LYS A 840 -28.10 4.14 11.57
CA LYS A 840 -28.29 2.89 12.32
C LYS A 840 -29.44 3.08 13.30
N VAL A 841 -30.48 2.26 13.18
CA VAL A 841 -31.64 2.31 14.06
C VAL A 841 -31.26 1.78 15.43
N LYS A 842 -31.56 2.53 16.50
CA LYS A 842 -31.33 2.09 17.87
C LYS A 842 -32.19 0.85 18.18
N ASP A 843 -31.59 -0.12 18.86
CA ASP A 843 -32.25 -1.30 19.47
C ASP A 843 -32.84 -2.37 18.53
N ASN A 844 -32.50 -2.37 17.23
CA ASN A 844 -33.17 -3.27 16.26
C ASN A 844 -32.26 -3.97 15.23
N ASP A 845 -30.93 -3.92 15.38
CA ASP A 845 -29.95 -4.46 14.42
C ASP A 845 -30.32 -4.21 12.94
N LYS A 846 -30.79 -2.98 12.68
CA LYS A 846 -31.19 -2.51 11.36
C LYS A 846 -30.61 -1.14 11.04
N ASN A 847 -30.43 -0.90 9.75
CA ASN A 847 -30.02 0.35 9.15
C ASN A 847 -31.16 0.93 8.33
N GLN A 848 -31.39 2.23 8.48
CA GLN A 848 -32.33 3.01 7.71
C GLN A 848 -31.66 3.53 6.44
N PHE A 849 -32.32 3.35 5.31
CA PHE A 849 -31.96 3.96 4.05
C PHE A 849 -33.10 4.83 3.52
N VAL A 850 -32.78 5.92 2.84
CA VAL A 850 -33.72 6.94 2.35
C VAL A 850 -33.60 7.12 0.84
N SER A 851 -34.73 7.35 0.16
CA SER A 851 -34.77 7.72 -1.24
C SER A 851 -35.12 9.19 -1.39
N TYR A 852 -34.32 9.92 -2.16
CA TYR A 852 -34.51 11.34 -2.42
C TYR A 852 -35.46 11.64 -3.59
N HIS A 853 -35.80 10.65 -4.41
CA HIS A 853 -36.71 10.79 -5.56
C HIS A 853 -38.00 9.97 -5.42
N TYR A 854 -37.98 8.82 -4.73
CA TYR A 854 -39.11 7.91 -4.70
C TYR A 854 -40.08 8.17 -3.54
N LYS A 855 -41.20 8.83 -3.84
CA LYS A 855 -42.20 9.30 -2.87
C LYS A 855 -43.06 8.20 -2.25
N GLU A 856 -43.33 7.12 -2.99
CA GLU A 856 -44.27 6.07 -2.54
C GLU A 856 -43.69 5.25 -1.39
N ARG A 857 -42.38 5.05 -1.40
CA ARG A 857 -41.65 4.37 -0.33
C ARG A 857 -40.32 5.09 -0.09
N PRO A 858 -40.34 6.21 0.66
CA PRO A 858 -39.17 7.05 0.83
C PRO A 858 -38.11 6.41 1.73
N GLU A 859 -38.46 5.37 2.50
CA GLU A 859 -37.55 4.73 3.45
C GLU A 859 -37.65 3.20 3.42
N ILE A 860 -36.52 2.55 3.66
CA ILE A 860 -36.41 1.10 3.86
C ILE A 860 -35.49 0.78 5.04
N LEU A 861 -35.72 -0.36 5.68
CA LEU A 861 -34.87 -0.91 6.73
C LEU A 861 -34.15 -2.16 6.23
N CYS A 862 -32.85 -2.23 6.47
CA CYS A 862 -32.00 -3.36 6.10
C CYS A 862 -31.25 -3.89 7.33
N PRO A 863 -30.87 -5.18 7.39
CA PRO A 863 -30.07 -5.72 8.49
C PRO A 863 -28.70 -5.02 8.68
N THR A 864 -28.22 -4.93 9.92
CA THR A 864 -26.92 -4.32 10.25
C THR A 864 -25.74 -4.98 9.54
N PHE A 865 -25.74 -6.33 9.47
CA PHE A 865 -24.61 -7.12 8.96
C PHE A 865 -24.23 -6.76 7.51
N GLU A 866 -25.15 -6.18 6.74
CA GLU A 866 -24.87 -5.75 5.37
C GLU A 866 -23.93 -4.54 5.29
N LEU A 867 -23.69 -3.84 6.40
CA LEU A 867 -22.77 -2.71 6.52
C LEU A 867 -21.55 -3.01 7.41
N ASP A 868 -21.27 -4.27 7.75
CA ASP A 868 -20.14 -4.63 8.62
C ASP A 868 -18.80 -4.17 8.06
N GLU A 869 -18.60 -4.30 6.73
CA GLU A 869 -17.43 -3.76 6.04
C GLU A 869 -17.28 -2.26 6.28
N PHE A 870 -18.36 -1.48 6.15
CA PHE A 870 -18.35 -0.04 6.39
C PHE A 870 -18.07 0.31 7.87
N TYR A 871 -18.70 -0.39 8.81
CA TYR A 871 -18.50 -0.15 10.24
C TYR A 871 -17.08 -0.50 10.70
N SER A 872 -16.49 -1.57 10.14
CA SER A 872 -15.12 -1.99 10.45
C SER A 872 -14.06 -0.92 10.12
N ILE A 873 -14.36 0.01 9.21
CA ILE A 873 -13.47 1.12 8.86
C ILE A 873 -13.27 2.05 10.06
N PHE A 874 -14.34 2.29 10.83
CA PHE A 874 -14.40 3.31 11.87
C PHE A 874 -14.44 2.73 13.30
N GLU A 875 -14.82 1.46 13.48
CA GLU A 875 -14.86 0.79 14.78
C GLU A 875 -13.49 0.19 15.20
N LYS A 876 -12.41 0.51 14.47
CA LYS A 876 -11.03 0.22 14.90
C LYS A 876 -10.66 1.08 16.13
N ASP A 877 -10.85 0.54 17.33
CA ASP A 877 -10.63 1.24 18.61
C ASP A 877 -9.21 1.80 18.83
N CYS A 878 -9.10 3.13 18.91
CA CYS A 878 -8.82 3.92 20.11
C CYS A 878 -7.96 3.34 21.27
N TYR A 879 -6.89 2.59 21.01
CA TYR A 879 -5.94 2.16 22.07
C TYR A 879 -4.51 2.75 21.92
N TYR A 880 -4.37 3.89 21.25
CA TYR A 880 -3.13 4.69 21.25
C TYR A 880 -3.36 6.02 21.96
N GLN A 881 -3.72 5.96 23.23
CA GLN A 881 -3.52 7.04 24.19
C GLN A 881 -3.14 6.41 25.53
N ASN A 882 -1.84 6.28 25.75
CA ASN A 882 -1.13 6.51 27.01
C ASN A 882 0.37 6.57 26.73
#